data_AF-A0A3D1URN4-F1
#
_entry.id   AF-A0A3D1URN4-F1
#
_cell.length_a   1.000
_cell.length_b   1.000
_cell.length_c   1.000
_cell.angle_alpha   90.00
_cell.angle_beta   90.00
_cell.angle_gamma   90.00
#
_symmetry.space_group_name_H-M   'P 1'
#
loop_
_entity.id
_entity.type
_entity.pdbx_description
1 polymer ?
#
loop_
_entity_poly.entity_id
_entity_poly.type
_entity_poly.pdbx_seq_one_letter_code
_entity_poly.pdbx_strand_id
1 'polypeptide(L)'
;MIYSNVDFNVVYIDPSIEAPGDGTTPAGALKALPASAADFTDKTCYLIRRTPEESAVIIPNGENTNITNLLLLGMPNPSDLMYDFVPEEAKNAWGADEAKYANVKSVVADGRFQLPNLMVFLMHRVYLFRDGIDSNNYMLYFYNDRDYKMCISFEHCKFGSKDIDVDNPEYAGGALTKSRLKSYVYIYYARILNIRDCVINYAITGNSSNCHGIYCRFPEILHVENVKVYSPLNYGSYEYYPLCLSENSDDGIECEIRNISQELIFNGTYEYIPCLLRISGYLNARIHNISVNMPDRGLSEVRPANLYIQNNLIYFSYLRDFTVSDITVNIPRCWRCSAPAVGMYDCYSSNYVPGIEKDVRNITVNLCEDEENAIGTPISYSDASNSGSSYVALLLEFDRSDGSVFAKVPVVDNITVCNPRGRSLYICNARLTNARLKGSMTCYYTVADIDRLETWFPGYVLWAYDGSHVRVKDMFINIDNPAYLYSQEPAVGTDFNNRANVFVDKCNIALRPLTYRSDNDCYIYQGFGCNNEGEEGHFCFRCPNGIADTWSVHRTGGGAAALKLYNNNYNTTRTMVLGRKPFKGMELLPTTSGRHILKMHIAYKGYAEDSDMFRRLMISATVRDGDGNDSVYWSTLHGRWVDDSASEWINDENLTQKCLEIPLDLIENNPVDVRIYFCWFSSSGFVYIDPALELEPVVSE
;
A
#
# COMPACT_ATOMS: atom_id res chain seq x y z
N MET A 1 5.52 29.98 -27.83
CA MET A 1 6.63 29.23 -27.20
C MET A 1 6.04 28.45 -26.03
N ILE A 2 6.34 27.15 -25.93
CA ILE A 2 5.60 26.20 -25.05
C ILE A 2 5.79 26.51 -23.54
N TYR A 3 6.88 27.17 -23.13
CA TYR A 3 7.28 27.27 -21.71
C TYR A 3 7.35 28.68 -21.13
N SER A 4 7.33 29.73 -21.96
CA SER A 4 7.42 31.11 -21.50
C SER A 4 7.02 32.11 -22.59
N ASN A 5 6.63 33.31 -22.15
CA ASN A 5 6.41 34.49 -22.99
C ASN A 5 7.71 35.29 -23.19
N VAL A 6 8.84 34.74 -22.77
CA VAL A 6 10.17 35.36 -22.83
C VAL A 6 10.82 35.02 -24.17
N ASP A 7 11.27 36.05 -24.87
CA ASP A 7 12.15 35.90 -26.02
C ASP A 7 13.58 35.60 -25.55
N PHE A 8 14.12 34.47 -26.02
CA PHE A 8 15.46 34.02 -25.65
C PHE A 8 16.47 34.37 -26.74
N ASN A 9 17.60 34.97 -26.34
CA ASN A 9 18.78 35.07 -27.20
C ASN A 9 19.44 33.69 -27.31
N VAL A 10 19.70 33.20 -28.53
CA VAL A 10 20.35 31.91 -28.74
C VAL A 10 21.87 32.09 -28.82
N VAL A 11 22.61 31.31 -28.03
CA VAL A 11 24.07 31.22 -28.07
C VAL A 11 24.46 29.79 -28.40
N TYR A 12 25.21 29.62 -29.48
CA TYR A 12 25.63 28.32 -30.01
C TYR A 12 26.93 27.85 -29.34
N ILE A 13 26.92 26.63 -28.79
CA ILE A 13 28.07 26.01 -28.11
C ILE A 13 28.44 24.68 -28.79
N ASP A 14 29.66 24.57 -29.32
CA ASP A 14 30.22 23.32 -29.85
C ASP A 14 31.56 23.02 -29.17
N PRO A 15 31.60 22.10 -28.19
CA PRO A 15 32.84 21.75 -27.49
C PRO A 15 33.85 20.96 -28.33
N SER A 16 33.47 20.49 -29.52
CA SER A 16 34.35 19.70 -30.40
C SER A 16 35.25 20.54 -31.31
N ILE A 17 34.99 21.85 -31.44
CA ILE A 17 35.75 22.72 -32.35
C ILE A 17 37.13 23.05 -31.81
N GLU A 18 38.11 23.20 -32.71
CA GLU A 18 39.47 23.55 -32.33
C GLU A 18 39.56 25.01 -31.85
N ALA A 19 39.08 25.94 -32.68
CA ALA A 19 39.11 27.38 -32.44
C ALA A 19 37.71 27.92 -32.07
N PRO A 20 37.57 28.68 -30.97
CA PRO A 20 36.28 29.25 -30.57
C PRO A 20 35.84 30.38 -31.50
N GLY A 21 34.55 30.43 -31.83
CA GLY A 21 33.90 31.57 -32.49
C GLY A 21 33.29 32.57 -31.49
N ASP A 22 32.24 33.27 -31.89
CA ASP A 22 31.52 34.29 -31.09
C ASP A 22 30.15 33.82 -30.55
N GLY A 23 29.70 32.63 -30.93
CA GLY A 23 28.45 32.03 -30.49
C GLY A 23 27.21 32.50 -31.25
N THR A 24 27.35 33.30 -32.31
CA THR A 24 26.21 33.90 -33.04
C THR A 24 25.62 33.01 -34.12
N THR A 25 26.36 32.01 -34.59
CA THR A 25 25.91 31.01 -35.57
C THR A 25 26.47 29.63 -35.21
N PRO A 26 25.89 28.52 -35.72
CA PRO A 26 26.45 27.18 -35.50
C PRO A 26 27.90 27.02 -35.97
N ALA A 27 28.27 27.65 -37.09
CA ALA A 27 29.66 27.61 -37.62
C ALA A 27 30.62 28.48 -36.79
N GLY A 28 30.11 29.54 -36.17
CA GLY A 28 30.85 30.41 -35.25
C GLY A 28 30.60 30.10 -33.78
N ALA A 29 30.28 28.86 -33.42
CA ALA A 29 29.92 28.50 -32.06
C ALA A 29 31.05 28.79 -31.04
N LEU A 30 30.68 29.06 -29.79
CA LEU A 30 31.64 29.09 -28.68
C LEU A 30 32.10 27.65 -28.39
N LYS A 31 33.33 27.51 -27.90
CA LYS A 31 33.88 26.20 -27.50
C LYS A 31 33.41 25.73 -26.12
N ALA A 32 32.96 26.66 -25.27
CA ALA A 32 32.59 26.36 -23.89
C ALA A 32 31.44 27.25 -23.42
N LEU A 33 30.74 26.79 -22.39
CA LEU A 33 29.87 27.64 -21.58
C LEU A 33 30.71 28.73 -20.87
N PRO A 34 30.09 29.84 -20.45
CA PRO A 34 30.77 30.84 -19.65
C PRO A 34 31.46 30.22 -18.42
N ALA A 35 32.71 30.61 -18.17
CA ALA A 35 33.56 29.97 -17.17
C ALA A 35 33.14 30.27 -15.72
N SER A 36 32.43 31.39 -15.51
CA SER A 36 31.89 31.77 -14.21
C SER A 36 30.37 31.94 -14.27
N ALA A 37 29.69 31.76 -13.13
CA ALA A 37 28.25 32.00 -13.06
C ALA A 37 27.89 33.45 -13.41
N ALA A 38 28.74 34.42 -13.08
CA ALA A 38 28.53 35.85 -13.32
C ALA A 38 28.49 36.22 -14.82
N ASP A 39 29.14 35.42 -15.66
CA ASP A 39 29.22 35.65 -17.11
C ASP A 39 28.01 35.06 -17.88
N PHE A 40 27.14 34.32 -17.20
CA PHE A 40 25.85 33.95 -17.77
C PHE A 40 24.98 35.18 -17.96
N THR A 41 24.23 35.20 -19.05
CA THR A 41 23.32 36.29 -19.42
C THR A 41 21.86 35.88 -19.22
N ASP A 42 21.04 36.81 -18.72
CA ASP A 42 19.60 36.57 -18.57
C ASP A 42 18.93 36.37 -19.93
N LYS A 43 17.78 35.68 -19.96
CA LYS A 43 16.98 35.41 -21.17
C LYS A 43 17.82 34.81 -22.31
N THR A 44 18.72 33.90 -21.95
CA THR A 44 19.62 33.26 -22.92
C THR A 44 19.33 31.76 -23.00
N CYS A 45 19.31 31.25 -24.22
CA CYS A 45 19.31 29.84 -24.54
C CYS A 45 20.70 29.45 -25.02
N TYR A 46 21.42 28.71 -24.18
CA TYR A 46 22.68 28.09 -24.60
C TYR A 46 22.33 26.78 -25.33
N LEU A 47 22.38 26.81 -26.66
CA LEU A 47 22.14 25.65 -27.52
C LEU A 47 23.47 24.89 -27.69
N ILE A 48 23.56 23.71 -27.08
CA ILE A 48 24.78 22.92 -26.96
C ILE A 48 24.71 21.75 -27.93
N ARG A 49 25.72 21.61 -28.79
CA ARG A 49 25.83 20.47 -29.72
C ARG A 49 25.94 19.14 -28.96
N ARG A 50 25.36 18.07 -29.52
CA ARG A 50 25.50 16.71 -29.00
C ARG A 50 26.84 16.13 -29.47
N THR A 51 27.78 15.96 -28.56
CA THR A 51 29.16 15.49 -28.82
C THR A 51 29.49 14.25 -27.99
N PRO A 52 30.58 13.51 -28.27
CA PRO A 52 31.08 12.46 -27.38
C PRO A 52 31.47 12.98 -25.98
N GLU A 53 31.56 12.09 -24.99
CA GLU A 53 31.80 12.47 -23.57
C GLU A 53 33.18 13.13 -23.34
N GLU A 54 34.19 12.80 -24.15
CA GLU A 54 35.49 13.50 -24.16
C GLU A 54 35.36 15.00 -24.47
N SER A 55 34.34 15.40 -25.22
CA SER A 55 34.07 16.78 -25.62
C SER A 55 32.90 17.36 -24.80
N ALA A 56 33.03 17.37 -23.48
CA ALA A 56 32.03 17.93 -22.56
C ALA A 56 32.33 19.40 -22.20
N VAL A 57 31.28 20.22 -22.14
CA VAL A 57 31.36 21.59 -21.58
C VAL A 57 31.31 21.55 -20.06
N ILE A 58 31.88 22.56 -19.40
CA ILE A 58 31.89 22.65 -17.92
C ILE A 58 30.73 23.52 -17.46
N ILE A 59 29.92 23.03 -16.51
CA ILE A 59 28.98 23.88 -15.77
C ILE A 59 29.78 24.72 -14.77
N PRO A 60 29.61 26.07 -14.74
CA PRO A 60 30.43 26.91 -13.88
C PRO A 60 30.06 26.74 -12.41
N ASN A 61 30.90 27.27 -11.54
CA ASN A 61 30.58 27.45 -10.13
C ASN A 61 30.39 28.93 -9.81
N GLY A 62 29.62 29.20 -8.76
CA GLY A 62 29.37 30.53 -8.27
C GLY A 62 27.90 30.88 -8.27
N GLU A 63 27.62 32.13 -7.92
CA GLU A 63 26.28 32.67 -7.79
C GLU A 63 26.07 33.78 -8.81
N ASN A 64 24.90 33.80 -9.44
CA ASN A 64 24.45 34.92 -10.26
C ASN A 64 23.01 35.27 -9.95
N THR A 65 22.82 36.46 -9.36
CA THR A 65 21.53 37.01 -8.97
C THR A 65 20.83 37.78 -10.10
N ASN A 66 21.48 37.96 -11.25
CA ASN A 66 20.90 38.69 -12.39
C ASN A 66 20.12 37.79 -13.37
N ILE A 67 20.15 36.47 -13.17
CA ILE A 67 19.46 35.50 -14.03
C ILE A 67 18.05 35.25 -13.49
N THR A 68 17.06 35.50 -14.34
CA THR A 68 15.65 35.19 -14.10
C THR A 68 15.14 34.11 -15.05
N ASN A 69 15.68 34.03 -16.27
CA ASN A 69 15.27 33.06 -17.28
C ASN A 69 16.49 32.45 -17.96
N LEU A 70 16.62 31.12 -17.95
CA LEU A 70 17.77 30.42 -18.53
C LEU A 70 17.37 29.09 -19.17
N LEU A 71 17.87 28.83 -20.38
CA LEU A 71 17.73 27.55 -21.08
C LEU A 71 19.11 26.93 -21.29
N LEU A 72 19.28 25.69 -20.83
CA LEU A 72 20.39 24.81 -21.19
C LEU A 72 19.87 23.73 -22.14
N LEU A 73 19.93 24.01 -23.43
CA LEU A 73 19.31 23.20 -24.46
C LEU A 73 20.40 22.40 -25.18
N GLY A 74 20.55 21.11 -24.85
CA GLY A 74 21.23 20.19 -25.75
C GLY A 74 20.44 20.07 -27.05
N MET A 75 21.11 20.06 -28.20
CA MET A 75 20.46 20.03 -29.52
C MET A 75 19.38 18.92 -29.56
N PRO A 76 18.09 19.27 -29.69
CA PRO A 76 16.99 18.31 -29.73
C PRO A 76 17.14 17.29 -30.86
N ASN A 77 16.54 16.11 -30.70
CA ASN A 77 16.39 15.16 -31.80
C ASN A 77 15.17 15.52 -32.64
N PRO A 78 15.09 15.12 -33.92
CA PRO A 78 13.93 15.37 -34.78
C PRO A 78 12.58 14.86 -34.22
N SER A 79 12.60 13.89 -33.31
CA SER A 79 11.42 13.36 -32.64
C SER A 79 10.91 14.21 -31.46
N ASP A 80 11.70 15.16 -30.98
CA ASP A 80 11.35 15.98 -29.83
C ASP A 80 10.50 17.18 -30.26
N LEU A 81 9.52 17.56 -29.44
CA LEU A 81 8.71 18.76 -29.67
C LEU A 81 9.57 20.04 -29.73
N MET A 82 10.67 20.09 -28.97
CA MET A 82 11.57 21.24 -28.96
C MET A 82 12.32 21.43 -30.28
N TYR A 83 12.45 20.39 -31.11
CA TYR A 83 13.18 20.47 -32.39
C TYR A 83 12.56 21.48 -33.35
N ASP A 84 11.23 21.61 -33.34
CA ASP A 84 10.52 22.55 -34.22
C ASP A 84 10.87 24.02 -33.92
N PHE A 85 11.24 24.32 -32.69
CA PHE A 85 11.56 25.67 -32.22
C PHE A 85 13.04 26.06 -32.35
N VAL A 86 13.90 25.12 -32.74
CA VAL A 86 15.33 25.39 -32.96
C VAL A 86 15.53 26.12 -34.30
N PRO A 87 16.49 27.05 -34.43
CA PRO A 87 16.83 27.67 -35.72
C PRO A 87 17.24 26.64 -36.79
N GLU A 88 16.79 26.85 -38.03
CA GLU A 88 17.00 25.92 -39.16
C GLU A 88 18.49 25.66 -39.46
N GLU A 89 19.33 26.68 -39.27
CA GLU A 89 20.79 26.56 -39.39
C GLU A 89 21.39 25.53 -38.43
N ALA A 90 20.91 25.47 -37.18
CA ALA A 90 21.36 24.48 -36.21
C ALA A 90 20.78 23.09 -36.49
N LYS A 91 19.55 23.00 -37.01
CA LYS A 91 18.97 21.72 -37.48
C LYS A 91 19.84 21.10 -38.57
N ASN A 92 20.23 21.89 -39.57
CA ASN A 92 21.08 21.44 -40.67
C ASN A 92 22.49 21.08 -40.21
N ALA A 93 23.06 21.84 -39.26
CA ALA A 93 24.43 21.62 -38.80
C ALA A 93 24.56 20.44 -37.82
N TRP A 94 23.62 20.29 -36.87
CA TRP A 94 23.76 19.43 -35.69
C TRP A 94 22.62 18.43 -35.51
N GLY A 95 21.53 18.56 -36.27
CA GLY A 95 20.35 17.71 -36.12
C GLY A 95 20.62 16.23 -36.37
N ALA A 96 21.63 15.91 -37.18
CA ALA A 96 22.03 14.54 -37.52
C ALA A 96 23.10 13.94 -36.57
N ASP A 97 23.52 14.64 -35.51
CA ASP A 97 24.53 14.14 -34.59
C ASP A 97 24.09 12.81 -33.93
N GLU A 98 25.01 11.86 -33.80
CA GLU A 98 24.74 10.51 -33.27
C GLU A 98 24.63 10.47 -31.74
N ALA A 99 25.39 11.30 -31.03
CA ALA A 99 25.42 11.33 -29.57
C ALA A 99 24.03 11.69 -29.02
N LYS A 100 23.52 10.95 -28.01
CA LYS A 100 22.14 11.14 -27.53
C LYS A 100 21.91 12.44 -26.76
N TYR A 101 22.95 12.94 -26.10
CA TYR A 101 22.91 14.09 -25.20
C TYR A 101 24.04 15.08 -25.50
N ALA A 102 23.83 16.34 -25.12
CA ALA A 102 24.92 17.29 -24.94
C ALA A 102 25.58 17.04 -23.57
N ASN A 103 26.90 16.88 -23.56
CA ASN A 103 27.64 16.48 -22.36
C ASN A 103 28.06 17.70 -21.54
N VAL A 104 27.58 17.79 -20.30
CA VAL A 104 27.84 18.90 -19.37
C VAL A 104 28.40 18.34 -18.06
N LYS A 105 29.63 18.72 -17.71
CA LYS A 105 30.35 18.19 -16.55
C LYS A 105 30.55 19.20 -15.44
N SER A 106 30.52 18.73 -14.20
CA SER A 106 31.11 19.43 -13.05
C SER A 106 32.50 18.87 -12.75
N VAL A 107 33.43 19.78 -12.45
CA VAL A 107 34.82 19.51 -12.11
C VAL A 107 35.20 19.99 -10.71
N VAL A 108 34.23 20.48 -9.92
CA VAL A 108 34.46 20.96 -8.54
C VAL A 108 33.50 20.26 -7.57
N ALA A 109 34.06 19.51 -6.61
CA ALA A 109 33.31 18.68 -5.67
C ALA A 109 32.34 19.47 -4.76
N ASP A 110 32.79 20.64 -4.28
CA ASP A 110 32.03 21.54 -3.40
C ASP A 110 31.42 22.75 -4.15
N GLY A 111 31.54 22.76 -5.47
CA GLY A 111 31.06 23.84 -6.33
C GLY A 111 29.58 23.67 -6.66
N ARG A 112 28.87 24.80 -6.76
CA ARG A 112 27.45 24.86 -7.13
C ARG A 112 27.25 25.94 -8.18
N PHE A 113 26.41 25.68 -9.17
CA PHE A 113 25.86 26.72 -10.04
C PHE A 113 24.56 27.25 -9.41
N GLN A 114 24.62 28.49 -8.91
CA GLN A 114 23.58 29.07 -8.08
C GLN A 114 22.89 30.23 -8.79
N LEU A 115 21.56 30.14 -8.93
CA LEU A 115 20.72 31.15 -9.56
C LEU A 115 19.60 31.56 -8.59
N PRO A 116 19.87 32.43 -7.61
CA PRO A 116 18.93 32.70 -6.51
C PRO A 116 17.65 33.41 -6.96
N ASN A 117 17.72 34.14 -8.08
CA ASN A 117 16.58 34.91 -8.61
C ASN A 117 15.94 34.28 -9.85
N LEU A 118 16.23 33.01 -10.11
CA LEU A 118 15.66 32.26 -11.22
C LEU A 118 14.12 32.25 -11.11
N MET A 119 13.45 32.36 -12.25
CA MET A 119 12.00 32.22 -12.41
C MET A 119 11.66 31.10 -13.38
N VAL A 120 12.39 30.97 -14.49
CA VAL A 120 12.19 29.93 -15.50
C VAL A 120 13.51 29.24 -15.81
N PHE A 121 13.53 27.91 -15.73
CA PHE A 121 14.65 27.08 -16.14
C PHE A 121 14.19 25.86 -16.92
N LEU A 122 14.84 25.61 -18.05
CA LEU A 122 14.67 24.39 -18.82
C LEU A 122 16.05 23.79 -19.10
N MET A 123 16.19 22.50 -18.81
CA MET A 123 17.30 21.68 -19.27
C MET A 123 16.76 20.55 -20.13
N HIS A 124 17.24 20.46 -21.37
CA HIS A 124 16.74 19.50 -22.36
C HIS A 124 17.88 18.77 -23.04
N ARG A 125 17.83 17.43 -23.15
CA ARG A 125 18.88 16.59 -23.76
C ARG A 125 20.29 16.84 -23.24
N VAL A 126 20.42 17.12 -21.95
CA VAL A 126 21.72 17.26 -21.30
C VAL A 126 22.05 15.98 -20.52
N TYR A 127 23.28 15.49 -20.67
CA TYR A 127 23.89 14.58 -19.71
C TYR A 127 24.68 15.42 -18.71
N LEU A 128 24.14 15.56 -17.49
CA LEU A 128 24.76 16.29 -16.39
C LEU A 128 25.52 15.30 -15.50
N PHE A 129 26.85 15.42 -15.45
CA PHE A 129 27.68 14.43 -14.74
C PHE A 129 28.89 15.00 -14.01
N ARG A 130 29.46 14.20 -13.12
CA ARG A 130 30.73 14.47 -12.45
C ARG A 130 31.91 13.90 -13.21
N ASP A 131 32.98 14.68 -13.34
CA ASP A 131 34.24 14.24 -13.95
C ASP A 131 35.30 14.05 -12.87
N GLY A 132 35.49 12.81 -12.41
CA GLY A 132 36.55 12.45 -11.46
C GLY A 132 36.39 12.97 -10.01
N ILE A 133 35.33 13.71 -9.70
CA ILE A 133 35.10 14.35 -8.39
C ILE A 133 34.06 13.60 -7.53
N ASP A 134 34.20 13.70 -6.20
CA ASP A 134 33.17 13.26 -5.25
C ASP A 134 32.04 14.31 -5.13
N SER A 135 30.85 13.85 -4.74
CA SER A 135 29.60 14.58 -4.61
C SER A 135 29.45 15.07 -3.19
N ASN A 136 30.11 16.19 -2.88
CA ASN A 136 29.93 16.87 -1.60
C ASN A 136 28.75 17.85 -1.65
N ASN A 137 28.43 18.34 -2.85
CA ASN A 137 27.34 19.28 -3.08
C ASN A 137 26.54 19.06 -4.36
N TYR A 138 25.41 19.78 -4.44
CA TYR A 138 24.54 19.83 -5.61
C TYR A 138 25.19 20.60 -6.76
N MET A 139 25.10 20.06 -7.99
CA MET A 139 25.64 20.73 -9.19
C MET A 139 24.79 21.96 -9.55
N LEU A 140 23.47 21.79 -9.59
CA LEU A 140 22.50 22.87 -9.78
C LEU A 140 21.83 23.18 -8.45
N TYR A 141 21.83 24.46 -8.05
CA TYR A 141 21.35 24.86 -6.73
C TYR A 141 20.44 26.08 -6.81
N PHE A 142 19.13 25.84 -6.74
CA PHE A 142 18.07 26.83 -6.86
C PHE A 142 17.38 27.02 -5.50
N TYR A 143 17.88 27.96 -4.70
CA TYR A 143 17.48 28.11 -3.30
C TYR A 143 16.56 29.30 -3.01
N ASN A 144 15.84 29.77 -4.03
CA ASN A 144 14.93 30.90 -3.87
C ASN A 144 13.83 30.59 -2.82
N ASP A 145 13.83 31.36 -1.73
CA ASP A 145 12.90 31.27 -0.61
C ASP A 145 11.92 32.46 -0.54
N ARG A 146 11.89 33.31 -1.58
CA ARG A 146 11.13 34.57 -1.64
C ARG A 146 9.78 34.43 -2.38
N ASP A 147 9.05 35.55 -2.49
CA ASP A 147 7.65 35.67 -2.96
C ASP A 147 7.31 35.11 -4.35
N TYR A 148 8.28 34.69 -5.17
CA TYR A 148 8.03 34.14 -6.50
C TYR A 148 8.57 32.72 -6.63
N LYS A 149 7.70 31.81 -7.08
CA LYS A 149 7.98 30.38 -7.21
C LYS A 149 8.45 30.04 -8.63
N MET A 150 9.50 29.23 -8.74
CA MET A 150 10.17 28.90 -10.02
C MET A 150 9.38 27.92 -10.89
N CYS A 151 9.47 28.03 -12.21
CA CYS A 151 9.02 27.01 -13.15
C CYS A 151 10.25 26.29 -13.72
N ILE A 152 10.41 25.01 -13.38
CA ILE A 152 11.62 24.24 -13.69
C ILE A 152 11.23 22.98 -14.48
N SER A 153 11.92 22.75 -15.60
CA SER A 153 11.73 21.56 -16.42
C SER A 153 13.04 20.85 -16.73
N PHE A 154 13.04 19.53 -16.60
CA PHE A 154 14.12 18.63 -17.02
C PHE A 154 13.55 17.61 -18.00
N GLU A 155 13.97 17.66 -19.27
CA GLU A 155 13.38 16.85 -20.33
C GLU A 155 14.45 16.08 -21.09
N HIS A 156 14.24 14.77 -21.31
CA HIS A 156 15.18 13.91 -22.01
C HIS A 156 16.62 13.99 -21.47
N CYS A 157 16.80 14.20 -20.17
CA CYS A 157 18.12 14.39 -19.55
C CYS A 157 18.67 13.09 -18.96
N LYS A 158 19.99 13.03 -18.78
CA LYS A 158 20.68 11.98 -18.01
C LYS A 158 21.45 12.62 -16.85
N PHE A 159 21.49 11.93 -15.71
CA PHE A 159 22.26 12.34 -14.54
C PHE A 159 23.18 11.21 -14.10
N GLY A 160 24.46 11.50 -13.86
CA GLY A 160 25.43 10.44 -13.57
C GLY A 160 26.84 10.91 -13.23
N SER A 161 27.82 10.07 -13.55
CA SER A 161 29.25 10.35 -13.44
C SER A 161 29.95 9.79 -14.66
N LYS A 162 30.98 10.51 -15.12
CA LYS A 162 31.92 10.04 -16.14
C LYS A 162 32.43 8.65 -15.78
N ASP A 163 32.49 7.79 -16.80
CA ASP A 163 32.96 6.40 -16.74
C ASP A 163 32.15 5.48 -15.79
N ILE A 164 30.98 5.90 -15.29
CA ILE A 164 30.09 5.10 -14.44
C ILE A 164 28.70 5.00 -15.07
N ASP A 165 28.51 3.96 -15.88
CA ASP A 165 27.35 3.79 -16.76
C ASP A 165 26.42 2.66 -16.28
N VAL A 166 25.92 2.78 -15.04
CA VAL A 166 25.10 1.72 -14.43
C VAL A 166 23.75 1.50 -15.13
N ASP A 167 23.30 2.45 -15.95
CA ASP A 167 22.13 2.31 -16.82
C ASP A 167 22.38 1.46 -18.07
N ASN A 168 23.64 1.18 -18.42
CA ASN A 168 23.99 0.22 -19.46
C ASN A 168 24.04 -1.21 -18.88
N PRO A 169 23.20 -2.15 -19.35
CA PRO A 169 23.17 -3.52 -18.84
C PRO A 169 24.52 -4.25 -18.87
N GLU A 170 25.42 -3.89 -19.80
CA GLU A 170 26.73 -4.52 -19.99
C GLU A 170 27.84 -3.92 -19.10
N TYR A 171 27.55 -2.85 -18.36
CA TYR A 171 28.55 -2.17 -17.53
C TYR A 171 29.05 -3.06 -16.38
N ALA A 172 30.38 -3.25 -16.33
CA ALA A 172 31.09 -4.08 -15.36
C ALA A 172 32.25 -3.33 -14.68
N GLY A 173 31.98 -2.14 -14.12
CA GLY A 173 33.00 -1.26 -13.54
C GLY A 173 33.47 -1.59 -12.11
N GLY A 174 33.08 -2.74 -11.54
CA GLY A 174 33.40 -3.09 -10.16
C GLY A 174 32.53 -2.38 -9.12
N ALA A 175 32.71 -2.73 -7.84
CA ALA A 175 31.96 -2.14 -6.74
C ALA A 175 32.24 -0.62 -6.62
N LEU A 176 31.18 0.18 -6.54
CA LEU A 176 31.25 1.63 -6.41
C LEU A 176 31.51 2.01 -4.95
N THR A 177 32.67 2.59 -4.69
CA THR A 177 33.08 3.05 -3.34
C THR A 177 33.14 4.56 -3.22
N LYS A 178 33.18 5.28 -4.34
CA LYS A 178 33.29 6.75 -4.44
C LYS A 178 31.92 7.41 -4.50
N SER A 179 31.78 8.59 -3.91
CA SER A 179 30.52 9.31 -3.80
C SER A 179 30.25 10.09 -5.08
N ARG A 180 29.74 9.48 -6.16
CA ARG A 180 29.62 10.20 -7.46
C ARG A 180 28.22 10.24 -8.07
N LEU A 181 27.32 9.36 -7.63
CA LEU A 181 26.00 9.17 -8.22
C LEU A 181 24.88 9.80 -7.38
N LYS A 182 25.00 11.08 -7.01
CA LYS A 182 23.99 11.80 -6.20
C LYS A 182 24.17 13.32 -6.31
N SER A 183 23.39 14.09 -5.55
CA SER A 183 23.44 15.55 -5.45
C SER A 183 23.43 16.25 -6.81
N TYR A 184 22.45 16.01 -7.67
CA TYR A 184 22.42 16.64 -8.99
C TYR A 184 21.79 18.01 -8.93
N VAL A 185 20.60 18.08 -8.34
CA VAL A 185 19.76 19.28 -8.37
C VAL A 185 19.16 19.52 -6.99
N TYR A 186 19.22 20.78 -6.55
CA TYR A 186 18.51 21.27 -5.39
C TYR A 186 17.54 22.38 -5.80
N ILE A 187 16.30 22.26 -5.34
CA ILE A 187 15.22 23.22 -5.54
C ILE A 187 14.59 23.47 -4.17
N TYR A 188 14.47 24.73 -3.78
CA TYR A 188 13.71 25.10 -2.58
C TYR A 188 12.21 25.12 -2.89
N TYR A 189 11.71 26.16 -3.57
CA TYR A 189 10.30 26.23 -3.98
C TYR A 189 10.12 26.30 -5.49
N ALA A 190 9.13 25.56 -6.00
CA ALA A 190 8.70 25.64 -7.39
C ALA A 190 7.19 25.85 -7.51
N ARG A 191 6.79 26.63 -8.51
CA ARG A 191 5.41 26.74 -8.99
C ARG A 191 5.07 25.47 -9.76
N ILE A 192 5.95 25.09 -10.68
CA ILE A 192 5.87 23.88 -11.48
C ILE A 192 7.25 23.23 -11.48
N LEU A 193 7.29 21.93 -11.16
CA LEU A 193 8.43 21.07 -11.43
C LEU A 193 8.02 19.98 -12.42
N ASN A 194 8.66 19.97 -13.58
CA ASN A 194 8.46 18.96 -14.61
C ASN A 194 9.74 18.12 -14.78
N ILE A 195 9.62 16.80 -14.71
CA ILE A 195 10.72 15.86 -14.97
C ILE A 195 10.22 14.80 -15.92
N ARG A 196 10.72 14.80 -17.15
CA ARG A 196 10.19 13.95 -18.21
C ARG A 196 11.29 13.23 -18.99
N ASP A 197 11.06 11.95 -19.28
CA ASP A 197 11.91 11.12 -20.14
C ASP A 197 13.38 11.09 -19.67
N CYS A 198 13.61 11.14 -18.36
CA CYS A 198 14.95 11.24 -17.76
C CYS A 198 15.53 9.90 -17.32
N VAL A 199 16.87 9.79 -17.34
CA VAL A 199 17.63 8.68 -16.74
C VAL A 199 18.46 9.20 -15.56
N ILE A 200 18.38 8.53 -14.41
CA ILE A 200 19.09 8.92 -13.19
C ILE A 200 19.90 7.73 -12.67
N ASN A 201 21.22 7.85 -12.70
CA ASN A 201 22.10 6.91 -12.02
C ASN A 201 22.26 7.39 -10.57
N TYR A 202 21.92 6.55 -9.59
CA TYR A 202 21.83 6.98 -8.19
C TYR A 202 22.41 5.97 -7.21
N ALA A 203 23.39 6.37 -6.41
CA ALA A 203 23.93 5.56 -5.32
C ALA A 203 24.48 6.42 -4.17
N ILE A 204 24.26 5.96 -2.94
CA ILE A 204 24.84 6.56 -1.74
C ILE A 204 26.05 5.72 -1.36
N THR A 205 27.22 6.22 -1.74
CA THR A 205 28.54 5.59 -1.57
C THR A 205 29.54 6.61 -1.07
N GLY A 206 30.58 6.18 -0.35
CA GLY A 206 31.71 7.04 0.09
C GLY A 206 31.42 8.05 1.21
N ASN A 207 30.31 8.80 1.17
CA ASN A 207 29.91 9.75 2.21
C ASN A 207 28.37 9.91 2.28
N SER A 208 27.87 10.65 3.28
CA SER A 208 26.44 10.87 3.54
C SER A 208 25.96 12.32 3.38
N SER A 209 26.75 13.20 2.76
CA SER A 209 26.38 14.60 2.53
C SER A 209 25.45 14.78 1.34
N ASN A 210 24.40 15.61 1.49
CA ASN A 210 23.50 16.07 0.40
C ASN A 210 23.01 14.94 -0.52
N CYS A 211 22.56 13.82 0.02
CA CYS A 211 22.52 12.58 -0.72
C CYS A 211 21.33 12.39 -1.68
N HIS A 212 20.38 13.32 -1.79
CA HIS A 212 19.30 13.18 -2.77
C HIS A 212 19.83 13.32 -4.21
N GLY A 213 19.16 12.70 -5.19
CA GLY A 213 19.47 12.89 -6.61
C GLY A 213 18.98 14.26 -7.08
N ILE A 214 17.67 14.36 -7.28
CA ILE A 214 16.94 15.62 -7.45
C ILE A 214 16.14 15.86 -6.18
N TYR A 215 16.44 16.98 -5.53
CA TYR A 215 15.77 17.43 -4.34
C TYR A 215 14.91 18.65 -4.68
N CYS A 216 13.62 18.59 -4.36
CA CYS A 216 12.73 19.72 -4.29
C CYS A 216 12.06 19.72 -2.91
N ARG A 217 12.28 20.78 -2.13
CA ARG A 217 11.61 20.90 -0.83
C ARG A 217 10.08 20.92 -1.02
N PHE A 218 9.60 21.72 -1.97
CA PHE A 218 8.17 21.74 -2.30
C PHE A 218 7.83 22.40 -3.68
N PRO A 219 7.20 21.67 -4.61
CA PRO A 219 6.55 22.18 -5.80
C PRO A 219 5.01 22.24 -5.65
N GLU A 220 4.38 23.36 -6.01
CA GLU A 220 2.90 23.44 -6.00
C GLU A 220 2.25 22.57 -7.08
N ILE A 221 2.85 22.48 -8.26
CA ILE A 221 2.44 21.59 -9.34
C ILE A 221 3.61 20.70 -9.68
N LEU A 222 3.39 19.39 -9.66
CA LEU A 222 4.41 18.39 -9.96
C LEU A 222 3.97 17.50 -11.12
N HIS A 223 4.82 17.39 -12.14
CA HIS A 223 4.65 16.45 -13.24
C HIS A 223 5.91 15.61 -13.42
N VAL A 224 5.78 14.29 -13.28
CA VAL A 224 6.91 13.36 -13.43
C VAL A 224 6.49 12.21 -14.35
N GLU A 225 7.20 12.06 -15.46
CA GLU A 225 6.81 11.10 -16.48
C GLU A 225 8.02 10.37 -17.07
N ASN A 226 7.92 9.05 -17.25
CA ASN A 226 8.88 8.22 -17.98
C ASN A 226 10.32 8.33 -17.42
N VAL A 227 10.47 8.33 -16.09
CA VAL A 227 11.77 8.43 -15.43
C VAL A 227 12.31 7.04 -15.08
N LYS A 228 13.56 6.77 -15.49
CA LYS A 228 14.27 5.53 -15.17
C LYS A 228 15.39 5.81 -14.19
N VAL A 229 15.43 5.04 -13.11
CA VAL A 229 16.44 5.15 -12.06
C VAL A 229 17.23 3.84 -11.98
N TYR A 230 18.56 3.94 -11.98
CA TYR A 230 19.44 2.79 -11.82
C TYR A 230 20.20 2.95 -10.51
N SER A 231 19.96 2.03 -9.58
CA SER A 231 20.34 2.16 -8.19
C SER A 231 21.19 0.99 -7.68
N PRO A 232 22.52 1.12 -7.76
CA PRO A 232 23.44 0.29 -6.99
C PRO A 232 23.11 0.34 -5.49
N LEU A 233 23.22 -0.79 -4.79
CA LEU A 233 22.98 -0.86 -3.34
C LEU A 233 23.84 0.15 -2.55
N ASN A 234 23.33 0.61 -1.40
CA ASN A 234 23.95 1.61 -0.56
C ASN A 234 24.79 1.00 0.57
N TYR A 235 25.86 1.68 0.99
CA TYR A 235 26.69 1.23 2.12
C TYR A 235 26.04 1.46 3.49
N GLY A 236 25.01 2.31 3.56
CA GLY A 236 24.35 2.70 4.80
C GLY A 236 22.84 2.88 4.63
N SER A 237 22.14 2.88 5.76
CA SER A 237 20.68 2.92 5.89
C SER A 237 20.07 4.32 5.76
N TYR A 238 20.65 5.20 4.95
CA TYR A 238 20.19 6.58 4.92
C TYR A 238 18.88 6.74 4.13
N GLU A 239 17.96 7.55 4.65
CA GLU A 239 16.67 7.86 4.03
C GLU A 239 16.83 9.00 3.00
N TYR A 240 17.53 8.71 1.89
CA TYR A 240 17.64 9.63 0.76
C TYR A 240 17.11 8.99 -0.52
N TYR A 241 16.64 9.86 -1.40
CA TYR A 241 15.88 9.50 -2.59
C TYR A 241 16.54 10.07 -3.86
N PRO A 242 16.59 9.32 -4.97
CA PRO A 242 16.90 9.87 -6.28
C PRO A 242 15.87 10.94 -6.68
N LEU A 243 14.61 10.76 -6.26
CA LEU A 243 13.52 11.71 -6.47
C LEU A 243 12.91 12.09 -5.11
N CYS A 244 13.47 13.11 -4.45
CA CYS A 244 12.83 13.73 -3.29
C CYS A 244 12.10 14.98 -3.78
N LEU A 245 10.83 14.85 -4.12
CA LEU A 245 10.13 15.89 -4.89
C LEU A 245 9.10 16.65 -4.05
N SER A 246 8.86 16.26 -2.80
CA SER A 246 8.23 17.10 -1.79
C SER A 246 8.46 16.52 -0.39
N GLU A 247 8.94 17.34 0.54
CA GLU A 247 9.11 16.97 1.95
C GLU A 247 8.10 17.67 2.88
N ASN A 248 7.37 18.66 2.36
CA ASN A 248 6.46 19.46 3.18
C ASN A 248 5.03 18.91 3.16
N SER A 249 4.29 19.08 4.26
CA SER A 249 2.85 18.81 4.34
C SER A 249 1.99 19.95 3.78
N ASP A 250 2.60 20.91 3.07
CA ASP A 250 1.89 22.04 2.46
C ASP A 250 0.88 21.54 1.41
N ASP A 251 -0.18 22.31 1.19
CA ASP A 251 -1.24 21.97 0.25
C ASP A 251 -0.82 22.26 -1.20
N GLY A 252 -0.07 21.33 -1.82
CA GLY A 252 0.26 21.39 -3.24
C GLY A 252 -1.00 21.32 -4.08
N ILE A 253 -1.03 21.96 -5.25
CA ILE A 253 -2.25 22.03 -6.07
C ILE A 253 -2.48 20.70 -6.77
N GLU A 254 -1.50 20.22 -7.54
CA GLU A 254 -1.65 19.07 -8.42
C GLU A 254 -0.36 18.27 -8.55
N CYS A 255 -0.49 16.95 -8.53
CA CYS A 255 0.62 16.00 -8.69
C CYS A 255 0.22 14.91 -9.69
N GLU A 256 0.92 14.83 -10.81
CA GLU A 256 0.79 13.74 -11.79
C GLU A 256 2.13 13.02 -11.94
N ILE A 257 2.15 11.73 -11.58
CA ILE A 257 3.33 10.88 -11.65
C ILE A 257 2.99 9.61 -12.42
N ARG A 258 3.75 9.33 -13.48
CA ARG A 258 3.55 8.11 -14.27
C ARG A 258 4.81 7.51 -14.86
N ASN A 259 4.77 6.19 -15.02
CA ASN A 259 5.79 5.40 -15.74
C ASN A 259 7.19 5.58 -15.13
N ILE A 260 7.31 5.36 -13.83
CA ILE A 260 8.58 5.46 -13.11
C ILE A 260 9.13 4.06 -12.88
N SER A 261 10.41 3.82 -13.16
CA SER A 261 11.03 2.51 -12.93
C SER A 261 12.37 2.64 -12.20
N GLN A 262 12.62 1.76 -11.23
CA GLN A 262 13.91 1.59 -10.59
C GLN A 262 14.48 0.18 -10.84
N GLU A 263 15.74 0.11 -11.25
CA GLU A 263 16.52 -1.13 -11.27
C GLU A 263 17.50 -1.14 -10.08
N LEU A 264 17.36 -2.13 -9.20
CA LEU A 264 18.24 -2.33 -8.05
C LEU A 264 19.41 -3.23 -8.46
N ILE A 265 20.64 -2.74 -8.29
CA ILE A 265 21.85 -3.42 -8.78
C ILE A 265 22.74 -3.78 -7.60
N PHE A 266 23.22 -5.02 -7.52
CA PHE A 266 24.17 -5.41 -6.48
C PHE A 266 25.47 -4.61 -6.58
N ASN A 267 25.95 -4.09 -5.44
CA ASN A 267 27.15 -3.26 -5.36
C ASN A 267 28.15 -3.83 -4.35
N GLY A 268 28.85 -4.90 -4.72
CA GLY A 268 29.76 -5.59 -3.81
C GLY A 268 29.06 -6.09 -2.55
N THR A 269 29.62 -5.72 -1.40
CA THR A 269 29.13 -6.14 -0.08
C THR A 269 28.08 -5.21 0.52
N TYR A 270 27.56 -4.24 -0.23
CA TYR A 270 26.61 -3.26 0.28
C TYR A 270 25.21 -3.87 0.46
N GLU A 271 24.60 -3.60 1.62
CA GLU A 271 23.46 -4.37 2.14
C GLU A 271 22.12 -3.63 2.06
N TYR A 272 22.13 -2.32 1.82
CA TYR A 272 20.93 -1.48 1.96
C TYR A 272 20.30 -1.17 0.61
N ILE A 273 19.02 -1.50 0.48
CA ILE A 273 18.22 -1.18 -0.71
C ILE A 273 17.97 0.34 -0.77
N PRO A 274 18.35 1.02 -1.87
CA PRO A 274 18.11 2.46 -2.07
C PRO A 274 16.63 2.79 -2.19
N CYS A 275 16.25 3.98 -1.73
CA CYS A 275 14.90 4.50 -1.94
C CYS A 275 14.68 4.94 -3.40
N LEU A 276 13.43 5.20 -3.80
CA LEU A 276 13.06 5.68 -5.14
C LEU A 276 12.48 7.10 -5.09
N LEU A 277 11.32 7.26 -4.45
CA LEU A 277 10.52 8.47 -4.56
C LEU A 277 9.92 8.87 -3.21
N ARG A 278 9.97 10.17 -2.92
CA ARG A 278 9.27 10.80 -1.79
C ARG A 278 8.41 11.95 -2.27
N ILE A 279 7.12 11.90 -1.93
CA ILE A 279 6.09 12.92 -2.19
C ILE A 279 5.28 13.16 -0.93
N SER A 280 5.05 14.42 -0.60
CA SER A 280 4.22 14.85 0.53
C SER A 280 3.34 16.03 0.11
N GLY A 281 2.09 16.08 0.58
CA GLY A 281 1.27 17.31 0.57
C GLY A 281 0.71 17.72 -0.79
N TYR A 282 -0.44 17.17 -1.18
CA TYR A 282 -1.17 17.58 -2.39
C TYR A 282 -2.69 17.51 -2.22
N LEU A 283 -3.38 18.51 -2.78
CA LEU A 283 -4.82 18.57 -2.90
C LEU A 283 -5.34 17.51 -3.86
N ASN A 284 -4.74 17.39 -5.06
CA ASN A 284 -5.04 16.36 -6.04
C ASN A 284 -3.77 15.61 -6.48
N ALA A 285 -3.78 14.28 -6.39
CA ALA A 285 -2.65 13.43 -6.77
C ALA A 285 -3.08 12.22 -7.62
N ARG A 286 -2.50 12.09 -8.82
CA ARG A 286 -2.66 10.94 -9.71
C ARG A 286 -1.32 10.28 -9.93
N ILE A 287 -1.16 9.10 -9.36
CA ILE A 287 0.11 8.37 -9.34
C ILE A 287 -0.15 6.99 -9.90
N HIS A 288 0.50 6.65 -11.01
CA HIS A 288 0.29 5.35 -11.63
C HIS A 288 1.53 4.75 -12.31
N ASN A 289 1.57 3.43 -12.44
CA ASN A 289 2.62 2.70 -13.15
C ASN A 289 4.04 2.99 -12.61
N ILE A 290 4.28 2.59 -11.36
CA ILE A 290 5.60 2.64 -10.73
C ILE A 290 6.14 1.22 -10.55
N SER A 291 7.38 0.99 -10.94
CA SER A 291 8.03 -0.31 -10.82
C SER A 291 9.39 -0.24 -10.13
N VAL A 292 9.67 -1.19 -9.24
CA VAL A 292 10.99 -1.43 -8.67
C VAL A 292 11.35 -2.89 -8.90
N ASN A 293 12.46 -3.14 -9.57
CA ASN A 293 12.89 -4.50 -9.91
C ASN A 293 14.33 -4.72 -9.49
N MET A 294 14.61 -5.87 -8.88
CA MET A 294 15.96 -6.35 -8.63
C MET A 294 16.30 -7.48 -9.63
N PRO A 295 16.94 -7.17 -10.77
CA PRO A 295 17.49 -8.20 -11.64
C PRO A 295 18.65 -8.95 -10.97
N ASP A 296 19.01 -10.11 -11.51
CA ASP A 296 20.23 -10.83 -11.11
C ASP A 296 21.48 -10.19 -11.74
N ARG A 297 21.69 -8.90 -11.46
CA ARG A 297 22.78 -8.09 -12.00
C ARG A 297 23.57 -7.48 -10.85
N GLY A 298 24.90 -7.52 -10.96
CA GLY A 298 25.78 -6.85 -10.01
C GLY A 298 26.95 -6.16 -10.70
N LEU A 299 27.46 -5.13 -10.05
CA LEU A 299 28.67 -4.43 -10.46
C LEU A 299 29.94 -5.23 -10.12
N SER A 300 29.81 -6.26 -9.28
CA SER A 300 30.87 -7.21 -8.94
C SER A 300 30.28 -8.59 -8.70
N GLU A 301 31.13 -9.63 -8.76
CA GLU A 301 30.76 -11.01 -8.42
C GLU A 301 30.48 -11.20 -6.92
N VAL A 302 31.05 -10.34 -6.06
CA VAL A 302 30.80 -10.36 -4.62
C VAL A 302 29.36 -9.93 -4.34
N ARG A 303 28.66 -10.72 -3.51
CA ARG A 303 27.31 -10.45 -3.01
C ARG A 303 27.34 -10.01 -1.54
N PRO A 304 26.34 -9.24 -1.08
CA PRO A 304 26.27 -8.84 0.32
C PRO A 304 25.89 -10.03 1.23
N ALA A 305 26.30 -9.97 2.49
CA ALA A 305 25.93 -10.98 3.49
C ALA A 305 24.48 -10.82 3.93
N ASN A 306 23.96 -9.59 3.92
CA ASN A 306 22.57 -9.27 4.24
C ASN A 306 21.96 -8.33 3.21
N LEU A 307 20.63 -8.31 3.15
CA LEU A 307 19.89 -7.39 2.30
C LEU A 307 18.69 -6.83 3.05
N TYR A 308 18.63 -5.50 3.16
CA TYR A 308 17.64 -4.80 3.99
C TYR A 308 16.84 -3.78 3.21
N ILE A 309 15.51 -3.83 3.38
CA ILE A 309 14.66 -2.64 3.20
C ILE A 309 14.62 -1.92 4.54
N GLN A 310 15.42 -0.86 4.69
CA GLN A 310 15.54 -0.13 5.95
C GLN A 310 14.74 1.19 5.97
N ASN A 311 14.44 1.74 4.79
CA ASN A 311 13.65 2.96 4.61
C ASN A 311 12.56 2.73 3.55
N ASN A 312 11.60 3.64 3.49
CA ASN A 312 10.54 3.61 2.48
C ASN A 312 11.13 3.72 1.07
N LEU A 313 10.91 2.71 0.21
CA LEU A 313 11.31 2.82 -1.20
C LEU A 313 10.45 3.86 -1.90
N ILE A 314 9.13 3.72 -1.75
CA ILE A 314 8.13 4.64 -2.28
C ILE A 314 7.38 5.22 -1.10
N TYR A 315 7.48 6.53 -0.93
CA TYR A 315 6.88 7.27 0.19
C TYR A 315 5.90 8.32 -0.33
N PHE A 316 4.64 8.19 0.10
CA PHE A 316 3.58 9.16 -0.11
C PHE A 316 3.02 9.60 1.23
N SER A 317 2.77 10.89 1.43
CA SER A 317 2.07 11.36 2.61
C SER A 317 1.22 12.61 2.39
N TYR A 318 0.28 12.85 3.30
CA TYR A 318 -0.56 14.06 3.32
C TYR A 318 -1.31 14.32 1.99
N LEU A 319 -1.72 13.25 1.28
CA LEU A 319 -2.54 13.36 0.07
C LEU A 319 -4.03 13.52 0.43
N ARG A 320 -4.77 14.38 -0.27
CA ARG A 320 -6.18 14.69 0.06
C ARG A 320 -7.22 14.06 -0.86
N ASP A 321 -7.09 14.27 -2.16
CA ASP A 321 -7.85 13.65 -3.25
C ASP A 321 -6.84 12.90 -4.11
N PHE A 322 -6.95 11.58 -4.20
CA PHE A 322 -5.88 10.77 -4.78
C PHE A 322 -6.34 9.50 -5.48
N THR A 323 -5.59 9.18 -6.53
CA THR A 323 -5.55 7.86 -7.15
C THR A 323 -4.12 7.36 -7.20
N VAL A 324 -3.88 6.22 -6.57
CA VAL A 324 -2.59 5.52 -6.57
C VAL A 324 -2.80 4.14 -7.16
N SER A 325 -2.19 3.84 -8.31
CA SER A 325 -2.44 2.57 -8.99
C SER A 325 -1.23 1.98 -9.68
N ASP A 326 -1.29 0.68 -9.96
CA ASP A 326 -0.32 -0.04 -10.79
C ASP A 326 1.13 0.10 -10.26
N ILE A 327 1.33 -0.24 -8.98
CA ILE A 327 2.65 -0.24 -8.35
C ILE A 327 3.14 -1.68 -8.22
N THR A 328 4.32 -1.97 -8.77
CA THR A 328 4.97 -3.29 -8.66
C THR A 328 6.35 -3.17 -8.04
N VAL A 329 6.58 -3.85 -6.91
CA VAL A 329 7.91 -4.00 -6.30
C VAL A 329 8.30 -5.47 -6.32
N ASN A 330 9.39 -5.82 -6.98
CA ASN A 330 9.88 -7.19 -7.08
C ASN A 330 11.34 -7.28 -6.64
N ILE A 331 11.57 -7.80 -5.43
CA ILE A 331 12.88 -7.90 -4.79
C ILE A 331 13.03 -9.33 -4.23
N PRO A 332 13.18 -10.33 -5.12
CA PRO A 332 13.05 -11.75 -4.77
C PRO A 332 14.23 -12.31 -3.94
N ARG A 333 15.20 -11.46 -3.58
CA ARG A 333 16.36 -11.79 -2.74
C ARG A 333 16.24 -11.24 -1.32
N CYS A 334 15.31 -10.31 -1.07
CA CYS A 334 15.15 -9.67 0.24
C CYS A 334 13.98 -10.28 0.99
N TRP A 335 14.23 -10.78 2.19
CA TRP A 335 13.20 -11.23 3.15
C TRP A 335 13.17 -10.41 4.44
N ARG A 336 14.03 -9.38 4.54
CA ARG A 336 14.10 -8.50 5.71
C ARG A 336 13.60 -7.11 5.39
N CYS A 337 12.30 -6.94 5.64
CA CYS A 337 11.58 -5.69 5.51
C CYS A 337 11.51 -5.01 6.89
N SER A 338 12.34 -3.99 7.14
CA SER A 338 12.28 -3.17 8.37
C SER A 338 11.35 -1.97 8.21
N ALA A 339 11.27 -1.43 7.00
CA ALA A 339 10.36 -0.37 6.59
C ALA A 339 9.59 -0.79 5.32
N PRO A 340 8.50 -0.08 4.96
CA PRO A 340 7.71 -0.42 3.79
C PRO A 340 8.46 -0.33 2.46
N ALA A 341 8.14 -1.25 1.55
CA ALA A 341 8.43 -1.07 0.14
C ALA A 341 7.55 0.06 -0.43
N VAL A 342 6.29 0.12 -0.01
CA VAL A 342 5.34 1.18 -0.37
C VAL A 342 4.65 1.67 0.89
N GLY A 343 4.76 2.96 1.16
CA GLY A 343 4.13 3.61 2.30
C GLY A 343 3.28 4.80 1.89
N MET A 344 2.00 4.77 2.25
CA MET A 344 1.09 5.91 2.25
C MET A 344 0.79 6.27 3.70
N TYR A 345 1.29 7.42 4.14
CA TYR A 345 1.22 7.87 5.53
C TYR A 345 0.35 9.09 5.67
N ASP A 346 -0.38 9.20 6.78
CA ASP A 346 -1.11 10.43 7.12
C ASP A 346 -1.99 10.96 5.95
N CYS A 347 -2.53 10.09 5.10
CA CYS A 347 -3.34 10.52 3.96
C CYS A 347 -4.76 10.83 4.43
N TYR A 348 -5.43 11.81 3.82
CA TYR A 348 -6.70 12.29 4.38
C TYR A 348 -7.88 11.40 4.01
N SER A 349 -8.52 10.82 5.01
CA SER A 349 -9.83 10.18 4.87
C SER A 349 -10.98 11.19 4.95
N SER A 350 -10.80 12.27 5.71
CA SER A 350 -11.76 13.39 5.87
C SER A 350 -11.05 14.72 5.58
N ASN A 351 -11.64 15.61 4.78
CA ASN A 351 -11.06 16.94 4.55
C ASN A 351 -12.12 17.95 4.10
N TYR A 352 -11.82 19.25 4.20
CA TYR A 352 -12.74 20.32 3.74
C TYR A 352 -12.74 20.50 2.22
N VAL A 353 -11.73 19.95 1.54
CA VAL A 353 -11.68 19.92 0.09
C VAL A 353 -12.71 18.88 -0.38
N PRO A 354 -13.60 19.20 -1.34
CA PRO A 354 -14.51 18.20 -1.86
C PRO A 354 -13.71 17.10 -2.59
N GLY A 355 -13.45 15.98 -1.91
CA GLY A 355 -12.79 14.81 -2.51
C GLY A 355 -13.78 14.01 -3.36
N ILE A 356 -13.38 13.67 -4.58
CA ILE A 356 -14.16 12.80 -5.49
C ILE A 356 -13.49 11.44 -5.67
N GLU A 357 -12.16 11.37 -5.50
CA GLU A 357 -11.31 10.23 -5.82
C GLU A 357 -10.41 9.88 -4.62
N LYS A 358 -10.53 8.65 -4.11
CA LYS A 358 -9.74 8.13 -2.98
C LYS A 358 -9.55 6.66 -3.22
N ASP A 359 -8.69 6.34 -4.16
CA ASP A 359 -8.62 5.02 -4.78
C ASP A 359 -7.17 4.52 -4.80
N VAL A 360 -6.94 3.33 -4.26
CA VAL A 360 -5.63 2.66 -4.23
C VAL A 360 -5.77 1.27 -4.82
N ARG A 361 -5.19 1.00 -5.99
CA ARG A 361 -5.47 -0.25 -6.72
C ARG A 361 -4.25 -0.89 -7.36
N ASN A 362 -4.32 -2.20 -7.59
CA ASN A 362 -3.32 -2.95 -8.36
C ASN A 362 -1.89 -2.78 -7.81
N ILE A 363 -1.71 -2.99 -6.50
CA ILE A 363 -0.39 -2.95 -5.88
C ILE A 363 0.12 -4.38 -5.68
N THR A 364 1.31 -4.66 -6.21
CA THR A 364 2.01 -5.93 -6.04
C THR A 364 3.37 -5.70 -5.37
N VAL A 365 3.61 -6.36 -4.24
CA VAL A 365 4.93 -6.38 -3.57
C VAL A 365 5.38 -7.82 -3.41
N ASN A 366 6.46 -8.21 -4.07
CA ASN A 366 7.03 -9.55 -4.04
C ASN A 366 8.41 -9.51 -3.38
N LEU A 367 8.48 -9.98 -2.14
CA LEU A 367 9.71 -10.25 -1.40
C LEU A 367 10.03 -11.75 -1.44
N CYS A 368 11.18 -12.13 -0.90
CA CYS A 368 11.69 -13.49 -0.96
C CYS A 368 10.86 -14.46 -0.07
N GLU A 369 10.40 -15.56 -0.66
CA GLU A 369 9.70 -16.65 0.04
C GLU A 369 10.64 -17.77 0.48
N ASP A 370 11.70 -18.04 -0.28
CA ASP A 370 12.51 -19.24 -0.14
C ASP A 370 13.86 -18.93 0.48
N GLU A 371 14.24 -19.72 1.48
CA GLU A 371 15.53 -19.58 2.17
C GLU A 371 16.72 -19.78 1.23
N GLU A 372 16.59 -20.66 0.22
CA GLU A 372 17.64 -20.90 -0.79
C GLU A 372 17.93 -19.67 -1.66
N ASN A 373 16.95 -18.77 -1.81
CA ASN A 373 17.06 -17.59 -2.66
C ASN A 373 17.37 -16.32 -1.87
N ALA A 374 17.17 -16.33 -0.56
CA ALA A 374 17.25 -15.15 0.28
C ALA A 374 18.69 -14.77 0.64
N ILE A 375 18.90 -13.48 0.90
CA ILE A 375 20.18 -12.95 1.40
C ILE A 375 19.99 -12.40 2.83
N GLY A 376 20.83 -12.83 3.76
CA GLY A 376 20.82 -12.38 5.15
C GLY A 376 19.94 -13.24 6.06
N THR A 377 19.22 -12.61 6.98
CA THR A 377 18.27 -13.25 7.89
C THR A 377 16.93 -12.51 7.88
N PRO A 378 15.78 -13.21 8.07
CA PRO A 378 14.48 -12.56 8.17
C PRO A 378 14.33 -11.82 9.51
N ILE A 379 13.19 -11.14 9.70
CA ILE A 379 12.84 -10.60 11.02
C ILE A 379 12.48 -11.72 12.00
N SER A 380 12.46 -11.43 13.29
CA SER A 380 12.13 -12.43 14.31
C SER A 380 10.62 -12.70 14.39
N TYR A 381 10.23 -13.83 14.98
CA TYR A 381 8.81 -14.08 15.28
C TYR A 381 8.20 -13.01 16.18
N SER A 382 8.93 -12.51 17.19
CA SER A 382 8.47 -11.41 18.05
C SER A 382 8.24 -10.09 17.30
N ASP A 383 9.03 -9.84 16.25
CA ASP A 383 8.84 -8.67 15.39
C ASP A 383 7.58 -8.83 14.55
N ALA A 384 7.26 -10.04 14.08
CA ALA A 384 6.09 -10.34 13.26
C ALA A 384 4.78 -10.50 14.06
N SER A 385 4.87 -10.96 15.30
CA SER A 385 3.72 -11.36 16.14
C SER A 385 3.13 -10.22 16.98
N ASN A 386 3.48 -8.97 16.70
CA ASN A 386 2.81 -7.81 17.29
C ASN A 386 1.90 -7.08 16.27
N SER A 387 1.18 -6.06 16.71
CA SER A 387 0.20 -5.30 15.93
C SER A 387 0.72 -4.02 15.29
N GLY A 388 2.03 -3.76 15.35
CA GLY A 388 2.60 -2.49 14.92
C GLY A 388 2.58 -2.27 13.39
N SER A 389 2.91 -1.03 13.02
CA SER A 389 3.20 -0.61 11.63
C SER A 389 4.66 -0.85 11.22
N SER A 390 5.52 -1.31 12.13
CA SER A 390 6.91 -1.67 11.83
C SER A 390 6.98 -2.96 11.01
N TYR A 391 8.07 -3.17 10.26
CA TYR A 391 8.34 -4.41 9.52
C TYR A 391 7.30 -4.84 8.47
N VAL A 392 6.51 -3.88 8.01
CA VAL A 392 5.45 -4.09 7.03
C VAL A 392 5.95 -3.80 5.63
N ALA A 393 5.55 -4.61 4.64
CA ALA A 393 5.91 -4.43 3.25
C ALA A 393 5.06 -3.36 2.54
N LEU A 394 3.75 -3.31 2.84
CA LEU A 394 2.81 -2.31 2.35
C LEU A 394 2.10 -1.63 3.52
N LEU A 395 2.24 -0.31 3.63
CA LEU A 395 1.59 0.51 4.66
C LEU A 395 0.61 1.49 4.01
N LEU A 396 -0.66 1.41 4.41
CA LEU A 396 -1.75 2.25 3.93
C LEU A 396 -2.48 2.91 5.11
N GLU A 397 -2.13 4.15 5.43
CA GLU A 397 -2.64 4.88 6.58
C GLU A 397 -3.45 6.11 6.14
N PHE A 398 -4.76 6.08 6.42
CA PHE A 398 -5.70 7.14 6.08
C PHE A 398 -6.36 7.78 7.31
N ASP A 399 -5.54 8.18 8.29
CA ASP A 399 -6.00 8.66 9.59
C ASP A 399 -6.19 10.17 9.69
N ARG A 400 -5.72 10.95 8.70
CA ARG A 400 -5.83 12.41 8.72
C ARG A 400 -7.22 12.92 8.39
N SER A 401 -7.55 14.02 9.07
CA SER A 401 -8.86 14.64 9.09
C SER A 401 -8.75 16.15 9.29
N ASP A 402 -9.34 16.97 8.41
CA ASP A 402 -9.51 18.41 8.70
C ASP A 402 -10.75 18.70 9.57
N GLY A 403 -11.68 17.76 9.64
CA GLY A 403 -12.96 17.95 10.33
C GLY A 403 -13.78 16.66 10.42
N SER A 404 -14.99 16.74 10.96
CA SER A 404 -15.83 15.56 11.18
C SER A 404 -16.60 15.08 9.93
N VAL A 405 -16.17 15.46 8.72
CA VAL A 405 -16.89 15.20 7.46
C VAL A 405 -16.29 14.00 6.71
N PHE A 406 -16.90 12.83 6.86
CA PHE A 406 -16.48 11.59 6.23
C PHE A 406 -17.19 11.38 4.87
N ALA A 407 -16.89 12.22 3.89
CA ALA A 407 -17.60 12.20 2.60
C ALA A 407 -17.39 10.91 1.79
N LYS A 408 -16.19 10.33 1.81
CA LYS A 408 -15.85 9.08 1.12
C LYS A 408 -14.68 8.38 1.82
N VAL A 409 -14.85 7.11 2.17
CA VAL A 409 -13.77 6.24 2.70
C VAL A 409 -12.88 5.80 1.54
N PRO A 410 -11.54 5.81 1.67
CA PRO A 410 -10.63 5.27 0.66
C PRO A 410 -10.97 3.83 0.26
N VAL A 411 -10.99 3.57 -1.05
CA VAL A 411 -11.21 2.25 -1.62
C VAL A 411 -9.86 1.65 -2.03
N VAL A 412 -9.54 0.52 -1.44
CA VAL A 412 -8.32 -0.25 -1.69
C VAL A 412 -8.71 -1.57 -2.36
N ASP A 413 -8.18 -1.85 -3.54
CA ASP A 413 -8.60 -3.01 -4.32
C ASP A 413 -7.44 -3.70 -5.07
N ASN A 414 -7.55 -5.02 -5.24
CA ASN A 414 -6.58 -5.83 -5.99
C ASN A 414 -5.14 -5.68 -5.48
N ILE A 415 -4.92 -6.12 -4.24
CA ILE A 415 -3.63 -6.01 -3.54
C ILE A 415 -3.00 -7.39 -3.42
N THR A 416 -1.76 -7.55 -3.90
CA THR A 416 -0.97 -8.77 -3.72
C THR A 416 0.32 -8.44 -2.99
N VAL A 417 0.52 -8.99 -1.79
CA VAL A 417 1.76 -8.79 -1.04
C VAL A 417 2.32 -10.10 -0.57
N CYS A 418 3.56 -10.36 -0.92
CA CYS A 418 4.34 -11.49 -0.49
C CYS A 418 5.49 -11.02 0.41
N ASN A 419 5.36 -11.26 1.71
CA ASN A 419 6.35 -11.10 2.76
C ASN A 419 6.12 -12.15 3.87
N PRO A 420 6.21 -13.47 3.57
CA PRO A 420 5.72 -14.54 4.45
C PRO A 420 6.41 -14.59 5.82
N ARG A 421 7.66 -14.11 5.93
CA ARG A 421 8.44 -14.00 7.17
C ARG A 421 8.44 -12.60 7.77
N GLY A 422 7.44 -11.79 7.47
CA GLY A 422 7.22 -10.48 8.09
C GLY A 422 5.76 -10.07 8.04
N ARG A 423 5.49 -8.75 8.04
CA ARG A 423 4.14 -8.21 7.84
C ARG A 423 3.90 -7.89 6.37
N SER A 424 2.80 -8.38 5.83
CA SER A 424 2.38 -8.08 4.47
C SER A 424 1.75 -6.69 4.38
N LEU A 425 0.73 -6.42 5.20
CA LEU A 425 -0.10 -5.23 5.09
C LEU A 425 -0.41 -4.60 6.45
N TYR A 426 -0.27 -3.27 6.53
CA TYR A 426 -0.87 -2.42 7.55
C TYR A 426 -1.88 -1.52 6.85
N ILE A 427 -3.12 -1.51 7.33
CA ILE A 427 -4.17 -0.68 6.73
C ILE A 427 -5.03 0.01 7.79
N CYS A 428 -5.31 1.30 7.60
CA CYS A 428 -6.11 2.09 8.50
C CYS A 428 -7.17 2.89 7.74
N ASN A 429 -8.43 2.82 8.18
CA ASN A 429 -9.55 3.65 7.70
C ASN A 429 -9.82 3.53 6.18
N ALA A 430 -10.03 2.31 5.72
CA ALA A 430 -10.25 2.00 4.31
C ALA A 430 -11.28 0.88 4.11
N ARG A 431 -11.74 0.74 2.87
CA ARG A 431 -12.41 -0.48 2.39
C ARG A 431 -11.45 -1.27 1.51
N LEU A 432 -11.09 -2.48 1.93
CA LEU A 432 -10.20 -3.39 1.21
C LEU A 432 -10.98 -4.52 0.52
N THR A 433 -10.74 -4.77 -0.77
CA THR A 433 -11.28 -5.92 -1.50
C THR A 433 -10.21 -6.58 -2.38
N ASN A 434 -10.43 -7.84 -2.74
CA ASN A 434 -9.58 -8.61 -3.66
C ASN A 434 -8.09 -8.64 -3.22
N ALA A 435 -7.84 -8.93 -1.94
CA ALA A 435 -6.47 -8.99 -1.40
C ALA A 435 -5.94 -10.42 -1.28
N ARG A 436 -4.66 -10.64 -1.64
CA ARG A 436 -3.92 -11.90 -1.46
C ARG A 436 -2.60 -11.62 -0.76
N LEU A 437 -2.45 -12.15 0.45
CA LEU A 437 -1.40 -11.73 1.37
C LEU A 437 -0.63 -12.94 1.91
N LYS A 438 0.70 -12.89 1.82
CA LYS A 438 1.63 -13.77 2.56
C LYS A 438 2.43 -12.92 3.53
N GLY A 439 2.38 -13.24 4.82
CA GLY A 439 2.85 -12.43 5.93
C GLY A 439 1.69 -11.91 6.78
N SER A 440 1.96 -11.55 8.03
CA SER A 440 0.89 -11.08 8.93
C SER A 440 0.31 -9.73 8.51
N MET A 441 -0.95 -9.48 8.86
CA MET A 441 -1.68 -8.27 8.51
C MET A 441 -2.20 -7.57 9.75
N THR A 442 -2.16 -6.23 9.74
CA THR A 442 -2.78 -5.37 10.75
C THR A 442 -3.83 -4.47 10.11
N CYS A 443 -5.00 -4.36 10.72
CA CYS A 443 -6.07 -3.47 10.27
C CYS A 443 -6.73 -2.67 11.40
N TYR A 444 -7.02 -1.40 11.10
CA TYR A 444 -7.71 -0.43 11.97
C TYR A 444 -8.83 0.26 11.19
N TYR A 445 -10.02 0.44 11.78
CA TYR A 445 -11.17 1.10 11.14
C TYR A 445 -11.45 0.62 9.70
N THR A 446 -11.19 -0.66 9.42
CA THR A 446 -11.13 -1.18 8.05
C THR A 446 -12.26 -2.17 7.78
N VAL A 447 -12.93 -2.03 6.63
CA VAL A 447 -13.83 -3.06 6.11
C VAL A 447 -13.08 -3.85 5.06
N ALA A 448 -12.81 -5.14 5.28
CA ALA A 448 -11.97 -5.96 4.41
C ALA A 448 -12.67 -7.24 3.94
N ASP A 449 -12.51 -7.58 2.66
CA ASP A 449 -12.80 -8.91 2.08
C ASP A 449 -11.53 -9.43 1.39
N ILE A 450 -10.92 -10.45 2.00
CA ILE A 450 -9.58 -10.96 1.67
C ILE A 450 -9.72 -12.38 1.11
N ASP A 451 -9.12 -12.63 -0.05
CA ASP A 451 -9.17 -13.95 -0.69
C ASP A 451 -8.28 -14.97 0.05
N ARG A 452 -7.06 -14.56 0.39
CA ARG A 452 -6.09 -15.44 1.07
C ARG A 452 -5.17 -14.63 1.97
N LEU A 453 -4.97 -15.13 3.18
CA LEU A 453 -4.03 -14.59 4.15
C LEU A 453 -3.26 -15.73 4.81
N GLU A 454 -1.95 -15.78 4.60
CA GLU A 454 -1.10 -16.83 5.15
C GLU A 454 0.18 -16.29 5.77
N THR A 455 0.79 -17.04 6.68
CA THR A 455 2.07 -16.66 7.29
C THR A 455 2.99 -17.86 7.43
N TRP A 456 4.30 -17.60 7.35
CA TRP A 456 5.30 -18.60 7.68
C TRP A 456 5.41 -18.84 9.18
N PHE A 457 5.01 -17.88 10.03
CA PHE A 457 5.11 -18.00 11.49
C PHE A 457 3.97 -18.82 12.12
N PRO A 458 4.18 -19.43 13.30
CA PRO A 458 3.19 -20.28 13.95
C PRO A 458 2.17 -19.46 14.78
N GLY A 459 1.42 -18.56 14.16
CA GLY A 459 0.33 -17.80 14.79
C GLY A 459 0.28 -16.32 14.41
N TYR A 460 -0.71 -15.61 14.98
CA TYR A 460 -0.89 -14.16 14.88
C TYR A 460 -0.86 -13.60 13.46
N VAL A 461 -1.48 -14.31 12.51
CA VAL A 461 -1.53 -13.91 11.09
C VAL A 461 -2.35 -12.64 10.89
N LEU A 462 -3.39 -12.42 11.70
CA LEU A 462 -4.26 -11.24 11.60
C LEU A 462 -4.34 -10.49 12.92
N TRP A 463 -4.19 -9.17 12.83
CA TRP A 463 -4.48 -8.22 13.89
C TRP A 463 -5.61 -7.30 13.45
N ALA A 464 -6.76 -7.39 14.13
CA ALA A 464 -7.94 -6.57 13.85
C ALA A 464 -8.28 -5.69 15.04
N TYR A 465 -8.35 -4.38 14.79
CA TYR A 465 -8.58 -3.33 15.79
C TYR A 465 -9.84 -2.51 15.48
N ASP A 466 -10.23 -1.69 16.45
CA ASP A 466 -11.35 -0.76 16.48
C ASP A 466 -12.08 -0.51 15.16
N GLY A 467 -13.38 -0.81 15.13
CA GLY A 467 -14.25 -0.55 14.00
C GLY A 467 -13.99 -1.44 12.77
N SER A 468 -13.01 -2.34 12.81
CA SER A 468 -12.70 -3.21 11.68
C SER A 468 -13.71 -4.35 11.53
N HIS A 469 -14.08 -4.63 10.28
CA HIS A 469 -14.95 -5.71 9.87
C HIS A 469 -14.23 -6.49 8.76
N VAL A 470 -13.71 -7.67 9.08
CA VAL A 470 -12.80 -8.40 8.20
C VAL A 470 -13.39 -9.75 7.85
N ARG A 471 -13.47 -10.07 6.55
CA ARG A 471 -13.66 -11.43 6.05
C ARG A 471 -12.36 -11.93 5.43
N VAL A 472 -11.99 -13.17 5.74
CA VAL A 472 -10.89 -13.89 5.09
C VAL A 472 -11.43 -15.22 4.56
N LYS A 473 -11.32 -15.47 3.25
CA LYS A 473 -11.81 -16.76 2.70
C LYS A 473 -10.89 -17.91 3.12
N ASP A 474 -9.59 -17.79 2.88
CA ASP A 474 -8.61 -18.82 3.24
C ASP A 474 -7.52 -18.23 4.16
N MET A 475 -7.47 -18.70 5.40
CA MET A 475 -6.48 -18.31 6.41
C MET A 475 -5.58 -19.48 6.75
N PHE A 476 -4.27 -19.31 6.59
CA PHE A 476 -3.30 -20.39 6.79
C PHE A 476 -2.13 -20.01 7.70
N ILE A 477 -1.82 -20.89 8.65
CA ILE A 477 -0.75 -20.74 9.61
C ILE A 477 0.18 -21.95 9.52
N ASN A 478 1.49 -21.70 9.43
CA ASN A 478 2.47 -22.78 9.38
C ASN A 478 2.72 -23.37 10.77
N ILE A 479 1.95 -24.40 11.13
CA ILE A 479 2.07 -25.11 12.41
C ILE A 479 3.28 -26.07 12.44
N ASP A 480 3.74 -26.52 11.27
CA ASP A 480 4.92 -27.38 11.10
C ASP A 480 6.18 -26.53 10.82
N ASN A 481 6.28 -25.38 11.48
CA ASN A 481 7.38 -24.44 11.24
C ASN A 481 8.71 -25.03 11.78
N PRO A 482 9.78 -25.07 10.95
CA PRO A 482 11.05 -25.72 11.33
C PRO A 482 11.88 -24.92 12.35
N ALA A 483 11.60 -23.63 12.56
CA ALA A 483 12.37 -22.74 13.43
C ALA A 483 11.62 -22.31 14.71
N TYR A 484 10.28 -22.23 14.64
CA TYR A 484 9.42 -21.79 15.74
C TYR A 484 8.34 -22.82 15.96
N LEU A 485 8.34 -23.47 17.14
CA LEU A 485 7.35 -24.48 17.48
C LEU A 485 5.98 -23.83 17.70
N TYR A 486 4.93 -24.44 17.14
CA TYR A 486 3.55 -24.06 17.44
C TYR A 486 3.19 -24.47 18.88
N SER A 487 2.75 -23.50 19.67
CA SER A 487 2.39 -23.62 21.08
C SER A 487 0.94 -23.23 21.38
N GLN A 488 0.04 -23.48 20.40
CA GLN A 488 -1.39 -23.13 20.47
C GLN A 488 -1.67 -21.63 20.38
N GLU A 489 -0.79 -20.89 19.71
CA GLU A 489 -1.06 -19.49 19.39
C GLU A 489 -2.33 -19.37 18.53
N PRO A 490 -3.13 -18.31 18.76
CA PRO A 490 -4.29 -18.05 17.93
C PRO A 490 -3.92 -17.53 16.55
N ALA A 491 -4.78 -17.74 15.56
CA ALA A 491 -4.62 -17.10 14.25
C ALA A 491 -4.79 -15.57 14.35
N VAL A 492 -5.70 -15.08 15.20
CA VAL A 492 -6.04 -13.66 15.34
C VAL A 492 -5.50 -13.08 16.65
N GLY A 493 -4.53 -12.16 16.55
CA GLY A 493 -3.95 -11.45 17.69
C GLY A 493 -4.87 -10.38 18.29
N THR A 494 -4.77 -10.16 19.61
CA THR A 494 -5.57 -9.16 20.34
C THR A 494 -5.06 -8.87 21.75
N ASP A 495 -5.51 -7.74 22.29
CA ASP A 495 -5.50 -7.40 23.71
C ASP A 495 -6.88 -7.56 24.40
N PHE A 496 -7.89 -8.09 23.67
CA PHE A 496 -9.31 -8.20 23.98
C PHE A 496 -10.11 -6.89 24.09
N ASN A 497 -9.50 -5.70 24.00
CA ASN A 497 -10.23 -4.42 23.97
C ASN A 497 -10.65 -3.99 22.56
N ASN A 498 -10.25 -4.77 21.56
CA ASN A 498 -10.42 -4.45 20.16
C ASN A 498 -11.88 -4.59 19.71
N ARG A 499 -12.48 -3.46 19.34
CA ARG A 499 -13.86 -3.36 18.83
C ARG A 499 -13.99 -3.81 17.37
N ALA A 500 -13.52 -5.02 17.07
CA ALA A 500 -13.47 -5.60 15.73
C ALA A 500 -14.42 -6.81 15.55
N ASN A 501 -14.75 -7.09 14.31
CA ASN A 501 -15.49 -8.26 13.88
C ASN A 501 -14.71 -8.99 12.77
N VAL A 502 -14.40 -10.27 12.96
CA VAL A 502 -13.61 -11.09 12.03
C VAL A 502 -14.38 -12.36 11.68
N PHE A 503 -14.46 -12.62 10.39
CA PHE A 503 -15.01 -13.84 9.83
C PHE A 503 -13.98 -14.54 8.96
N VAL A 504 -13.90 -15.87 9.09
CA VAL A 504 -13.00 -16.67 8.29
C VAL A 504 -13.77 -17.87 7.70
N ASP A 505 -13.71 -18.07 6.39
CA ASP A 505 -14.43 -19.22 5.81
C ASP A 505 -13.68 -20.53 6.16
N LYS A 506 -12.33 -20.50 6.16
CA LYS A 506 -11.48 -21.63 6.53
C LYS A 506 -10.19 -21.19 7.23
N CYS A 507 -9.86 -21.84 8.35
CA CYS A 507 -8.59 -21.68 9.06
C CYS A 507 -8.09 -23.03 9.55
N ASN A 508 -6.79 -23.32 9.41
CA ASN A 508 -6.21 -24.60 9.85
C ASN A 508 -5.93 -24.69 11.37
N ILE A 509 -6.19 -23.63 12.13
CA ILE A 509 -6.11 -23.58 13.58
C ILE A 509 -7.25 -22.75 14.17
N ALA A 510 -7.38 -22.76 15.50
CA ALA A 510 -8.32 -21.89 16.20
C ALA A 510 -8.03 -20.40 15.94
N LEU A 511 -9.06 -19.63 15.56
CA LEU A 511 -8.90 -18.17 15.41
C LEU A 511 -8.54 -17.50 16.73
N ARG A 512 -9.12 -17.98 17.85
CA ARG A 512 -8.89 -17.53 19.22
C ARG A 512 -9.17 -18.64 20.23
N PRO A 513 -8.63 -18.53 21.47
CA PRO A 513 -9.06 -19.38 22.57
C PRO A 513 -10.55 -19.22 22.84
N LEU A 514 -11.20 -20.27 23.35
CA LEU A 514 -12.59 -20.24 23.83
C LEU A 514 -12.69 -19.54 25.19
N THR A 515 -12.23 -18.30 25.26
CA THR A 515 -12.19 -17.48 26.48
C THR A 515 -12.88 -16.14 26.25
N TYR A 516 -13.42 -15.59 27.35
CA TYR A 516 -14.22 -14.37 27.36
C TYR A 516 -13.58 -13.29 28.22
N ARG A 517 -13.95 -12.02 28.00
CA ARG A 517 -13.75 -10.95 28.98
C ARG A 517 -15.03 -10.13 29.17
N SER A 518 -15.43 -9.96 30.44
CA SER A 518 -16.69 -9.29 30.82
C SER A 518 -16.64 -7.76 30.69
N ASP A 519 -15.45 -7.17 30.65
CA ASP A 519 -15.23 -5.73 30.44
C ASP A 519 -15.65 -5.22 29.04
N ASN A 520 -15.86 -6.13 28.08
CA ASN A 520 -16.19 -5.81 26.70
C ASN A 520 -17.64 -6.15 26.31
N ASP A 521 -18.49 -6.50 27.27
CA ASP A 521 -19.87 -6.93 27.04
C ASP A 521 -20.73 -5.86 26.33
N CYS A 522 -20.35 -4.58 26.45
CA CYS A 522 -21.08 -3.45 25.84
C CYS A 522 -20.99 -3.35 24.31
N TYR A 523 -20.11 -4.12 23.68
CA TYR A 523 -19.90 -4.06 22.23
C TYR A 523 -20.50 -5.27 21.51
N ILE A 524 -21.83 -5.32 21.41
CA ILE A 524 -22.62 -6.41 20.78
C ILE A 524 -22.33 -6.67 19.29
N TYR A 525 -21.46 -5.87 18.70
CA TYR A 525 -21.05 -5.94 17.30
C TYR A 525 -19.71 -6.64 17.11
N GLN A 526 -18.98 -6.93 18.19
CA GLN A 526 -17.76 -7.72 18.16
C GLN A 526 -18.08 -9.21 17.96
N GLY A 527 -17.23 -9.91 17.20
CA GLY A 527 -17.40 -11.33 16.93
C GLY A 527 -16.24 -11.91 16.15
N PHE A 528 -15.87 -13.15 16.46
CA PHE A 528 -14.82 -13.91 15.78
C PHE A 528 -15.42 -15.25 15.36
N GLY A 529 -15.74 -15.38 14.08
CA GLY A 529 -16.39 -16.56 13.51
C GLY A 529 -15.52 -17.28 12.51
N CYS A 530 -15.57 -18.61 12.50
CA CYS A 530 -14.96 -19.44 11.49
C CYS A 530 -15.94 -20.54 11.06
N ASN A 531 -16.10 -20.77 9.75
CA ASN A 531 -16.94 -21.88 9.25
C ASN A 531 -16.24 -23.24 9.29
N ASN A 532 -14.91 -23.26 9.22
CA ASN A 532 -14.08 -24.46 9.24
C ASN A 532 -12.82 -24.17 10.06
N GLU A 533 -12.93 -24.30 11.38
CA GLU A 533 -11.86 -24.00 12.32
C GLU A 533 -11.05 -25.23 12.69
N GLY A 534 -9.79 -25.30 12.26
CA GLY A 534 -8.92 -26.47 12.47
C GLY A 534 -9.29 -27.65 11.58
N GLU A 535 -10.58 -27.95 11.46
CA GLU A 535 -11.14 -29.11 10.78
C GLU A 535 -12.34 -28.70 9.91
N GLU A 536 -12.58 -29.45 8.83
CA GLU A 536 -13.72 -29.23 7.94
C GLU A 536 -15.05 -29.49 8.67
N GLY A 537 -16.00 -28.58 8.53
CA GLY A 537 -17.31 -28.66 9.19
C GLY A 537 -17.35 -28.18 10.65
N HIS A 538 -16.20 -27.82 11.26
CA HIS A 538 -16.16 -27.26 12.61
C HIS A 538 -16.43 -25.75 12.58
N PHE A 539 -17.69 -25.35 12.79
CA PHE A 539 -18.07 -23.95 12.97
C PHE A 539 -17.85 -23.51 14.41
N CYS A 540 -17.19 -22.35 14.58
CA CYS A 540 -17.04 -21.70 15.88
C CYS A 540 -17.29 -20.19 15.74
N PHE A 541 -18.07 -19.61 16.65
CA PHE A 541 -18.25 -18.18 16.79
C PHE A 541 -18.11 -17.75 18.24
N ARG A 542 -17.35 -16.67 18.46
CA ARG A 542 -17.05 -16.15 19.80
C ARG A 542 -17.33 -14.66 19.87
N CYS A 543 -18.03 -14.22 20.91
CA CYS A 543 -18.15 -12.82 21.26
C CYS A 543 -18.21 -12.65 22.79
N PRO A 544 -18.12 -11.42 23.34
CA PRO A 544 -18.23 -11.21 24.78
C PRO A 544 -19.52 -11.75 25.42
N ASN A 545 -20.58 -11.95 24.64
CA ASN A 545 -21.92 -12.32 25.10
C ASN A 545 -22.25 -13.83 24.96
N GLY A 546 -21.35 -14.62 24.39
CA GLY A 546 -21.55 -16.06 24.20
C GLY A 546 -20.62 -16.67 23.15
N ILE A 547 -20.56 -18.00 23.16
CA ILE A 547 -19.90 -18.84 22.16
C ILE A 547 -20.98 -19.72 21.53
N ALA A 548 -20.86 -19.90 20.21
CA ALA A 548 -21.51 -20.97 19.48
C ALA A 548 -20.41 -21.86 18.90
N ASP A 549 -20.51 -23.16 19.14
CA ASP A 549 -19.51 -24.14 18.75
C ASP A 549 -20.18 -25.39 18.19
N THR A 550 -19.57 -26.05 17.21
CA THR A 550 -20.11 -27.29 16.65
C THR A 550 -19.77 -28.45 17.57
N TRP A 551 -20.76 -29.28 17.90
CA TRP A 551 -20.59 -30.38 18.85
C TRP A 551 -21.15 -31.68 18.30
N SER A 552 -20.52 -32.81 18.66
CA SER A 552 -20.90 -34.15 18.17
C SER A 552 -22.29 -34.64 18.58
N VAL A 553 -22.96 -33.90 19.47
CA VAL A 553 -24.36 -34.12 19.85
C VAL A 553 -25.26 -33.75 18.69
N HIS A 554 -26.29 -34.55 18.42
CA HIS A 554 -27.22 -34.29 17.32
C HIS A 554 -28.56 -34.93 17.60
N ARG A 555 -29.62 -34.41 16.97
CA ARG A 555 -30.97 -34.97 17.02
C ARG A 555 -31.12 -36.09 15.99
N THR A 556 -31.78 -37.19 16.34
CA THR A 556 -32.16 -38.23 15.35
C THR A 556 -33.04 -37.61 14.26
N GLY A 557 -32.61 -37.73 12.99
CA GLY A 557 -33.28 -37.12 11.84
C GLY A 557 -32.93 -35.65 11.59
N GLY A 558 -32.04 -35.06 12.41
CA GLY A 558 -31.53 -33.69 12.27
C GLY A 558 -30.19 -33.60 11.53
N GLY A 559 -29.47 -32.51 11.77
CA GLY A 559 -28.12 -32.29 11.26
C GLY A 559 -27.08 -33.27 11.83
N ALA A 560 -25.92 -33.39 11.17
CA ALA A 560 -24.85 -34.31 11.59
C ALA A 560 -24.15 -33.91 12.91
N ALA A 561 -24.36 -32.68 13.36
CA ALA A 561 -23.83 -32.09 14.58
C ALA A 561 -24.74 -30.93 15.02
N ALA A 562 -24.74 -30.59 16.30
CA ALA A 562 -25.49 -29.48 16.85
C ALA A 562 -24.61 -28.24 17.00
N LEU A 563 -25.26 -27.06 17.00
CA LEU A 563 -24.64 -25.83 17.50
C LEU A 563 -24.84 -25.76 19.01
N LYS A 564 -23.76 -25.89 19.77
CA LYS A 564 -23.73 -25.68 21.22
C LYS A 564 -23.52 -24.20 21.54
N LEU A 565 -24.53 -23.58 22.11
CA LEU A 565 -24.52 -22.19 22.56
C LEU A 565 -24.40 -22.14 24.08
N TYR A 566 -23.46 -21.34 24.59
CA TYR A 566 -23.27 -21.19 26.03
C TYR A 566 -22.73 -19.82 26.41
N ASN A 567 -23.13 -19.34 27.59
CA ASN A 567 -22.58 -18.16 28.25
C ASN A 567 -22.42 -18.47 29.74
N ASN A 568 -21.19 -18.75 30.15
CA ASN A 568 -20.84 -19.10 31.53
C ASN A 568 -20.03 -18.02 32.24
N ASN A 569 -19.91 -16.83 31.65
CA ASN A 569 -19.01 -15.80 32.15
C ASN A 569 -19.76 -14.66 32.86
N TYR A 570 -20.80 -14.11 32.23
CA TYR A 570 -21.49 -12.93 32.77
C TYR A 570 -22.99 -12.90 32.41
N ASN A 571 -23.81 -12.53 33.38
CA ASN A 571 -25.25 -12.35 33.17
C ASN A 571 -25.51 -10.99 32.51
N THR A 572 -25.77 -10.99 31.20
CA THR A 572 -26.04 -9.79 30.41
C THR A 572 -27.36 -9.91 29.66
N THR A 573 -28.00 -8.79 29.35
CA THR A 573 -29.16 -8.74 28.43
C THR A 573 -28.73 -8.57 26.97
N ARG A 574 -27.43 -8.35 26.73
CA ARG A 574 -26.84 -8.18 25.41
C ARG A 574 -26.66 -9.53 24.74
N THR A 575 -27.03 -9.63 23.47
CA THR A 575 -27.06 -10.91 22.76
C THR A 575 -25.85 -11.12 21.86
N MET A 576 -25.36 -12.36 21.85
CA MET A 576 -24.67 -12.91 20.70
C MET A 576 -25.67 -12.99 19.54
N VAL A 577 -25.25 -12.60 18.34
CA VAL A 577 -26.10 -12.66 17.14
C VAL A 577 -25.41 -13.46 16.05
N LEU A 578 -25.95 -14.62 15.73
CA LEU A 578 -25.55 -15.40 14.57
C LEU A 578 -26.38 -14.94 13.37
N GLY A 579 -25.70 -14.54 12.29
CA GLY A 579 -26.35 -13.99 11.08
C GLY A 579 -26.44 -12.47 11.01
N ARG A 580 -25.62 -11.75 11.77
CA ARG A 580 -25.46 -10.29 11.64
C ARG A 580 -24.55 -9.96 10.46
N LYS A 581 -24.89 -8.96 9.63
CA LYS A 581 -23.97 -8.46 8.57
C LYS A 581 -22.53 -8.28 9.09
N PRO A 582 -21.49 -8.72 8.35
CA PRO A 582 -21.53 -9.23 6.97
C PRO A 582 -22.03 -10.67 6.83
N PHE A 583 -22.27 -11.40 7.93
CA PHE A 583 -22.86 -12.73 7.90
C PHE A 583 -24.33 -12.65 7.49
N LYS A 584 -24.77 -13.60 6.65
CA LYS A 584 -26.20 -13.93 6.54
C LYS A 584 -26.57 -14.86 7.70
N GLY A 585 -27.84 -14.90 8.06
CA GLY A 585 -28.37 -15.98 8.89
C GLY A 585 -28.41 -17.30 8.12
N MET A 586 -29.05 -18.29 8.72
CA MET A 586 -29.34 -19.55 8.04
C MET A 586 -30.38 -19.28 6.96
N GLU A 587 -30.01 -19.45 5.69
CA GLU A 587 -30.93 -19.31 4.56
C GLU A 587 -31.67 -20.63 4.31
N LEU A 588 -32.98 -20.63 4.54
CA LEU A 588 -33.85 -21.76 4.23
C LEU A 588 -34.57 -21.51 2.91
N LEU A 589 -34.54 -22.49 2.00
CA LEU A 589 -35.18 -22.40 0.69
C LEU A 589 -36.54 -23.11 0.73
N PRO A 590 -37.67 -22.38 0.72
CA PRO A 590 -38.99 -22.99 0.60
C PRO A 590 -39.17 -23.66 -0.76
N THR A 591 -39.84 -24.81 -0.77
CA THR A 591 -40.20 -25.53 -2.00
C THR A 591 -41.58 -25.14 -2.52
N THR A 592 -42.43 -24.55 -1.67
CA THR A 592 -43.80 -24.13 -1.98
C THR A 592 -44.11 -22.75 -1.40
N SER A 593 -45.05 -22.04 -2.03
CA SER A 593 -45.68 -20.85 -1.47
C SER A 593 -46.84 -21.23 -0.53
N GLY A 594 -47.23 -20.32 0.35
CA GLY A 594 -48.33 -20.49 1.30
C GLY A 594 -47.85 -20.44 2.75
N ARG A 595 -48.73 -20.82 3.68
CA ARG A 595 -48.40 -20.84 5.09
C ARG A 595 -47.43 -21.98 5.40
N HIS A 596 -46.35 -21.66 6.09
CA HIS A 596 -45.35 -22.61 6.57
C HIS A 596 -45.17 -22.47 8.09
N ILE A 597 -44.62 -23.51 8.71
CA ILE A 597 -44.11 -23.47 10.09
C ILE A 597 -42.60 -23.65 10.02
N LEU A 598 -41.87 -22.63 10.48
CA LEU A 598 -40.45 -22.74 10.77
C LEU A 598 -40.28 -23.44 12.12
N LYS A 599 -39.56 -24.56 12.14
CA LYS A 599 -39.25 -25.31 13.35
C LYS A 599 -37.75 -25.28 13.66
N MET A 600 -37.43 -24.98 14.91
CA MET A 600 -36.08 -25.10 15.45
C MET A 600 -36.10 -25.99 16.68
N HIS A 601 -35.49 -27.17 16.56
CA HIS A 601 -35.34 -28.11 17.66
C HIS A 601 -34.13 -27.75 18.53
N ILE A 602 -34.32 -27.75 19.84
CA ILE A 602 -33.26 -27.51 20.82
C ILE A 602 -33.27 -28.56 21.93
N ALA A 603 -32.11 -28.71 22.56
CA ALA A 603 -31.97 -29.47 23.79
C ALA A 603 -31.00 -28.75 24.73
N TYR A 604 -31.35 -28.60 26.01
CA TYR A 604 -30.51 -27.84 26.95
C TYR A 604 -30.48 -28.48 28.33
N LYS A 605 -29.48 -28.11 29.14
CA LYS A 605 -29.40 -28.44 30.56
C LYS A 605 -28.55 -27.43 31.31
N GLY A 606 -28.58 -27.48 32.65
CA GLY A 606 -27.78 -26.61 33.51
C GLY A 606 -28.36 -25.20 33.68
N TYR A 607 -29.62 -24.97 33.31
CA TYR A 607 -30.36 -23.75 33.59
C TYR A 607 -31.41 -23.99 34.67
N ALA A 608 -31.54 -23.06 35.62
CA ALA A 608 -32.39 -23.23 36.79
C ALA A 608 -33.87 -22.93 36.51
N GLU A 609 -34.18 -22.03 35.56
CA GLU A 609 -35.53 -21.60 35.25
C GLU A 609 -35.75 -21.48 33.73
N ASP A 610 -36.69 -22.26 33.21
CA ASP A 610 -37.11 -22.24 31.79
C ASP A 610 -37.89 -20.97 31.42
N SER A 611 -38.43 -20.28 32.42
CA SER A 611 -39.28 -19.09 32.28
C SER A 611 -38.57 -17.96 31.53
N ASP A 612 -37.24 -17.88 31.58
CA ASP A 612 -36.47 -16.85 30.88
C ASP A 612 -36.00 -17.28 29.48
N MET A 613 -36.08 -18.57 29.14
CA MET A 613 -35.56 -19.11 27.87
C MET A 613 -36.06 -18.31 26.67
N PHE A 614 -37.37 -18.02 26.61
CA PHE A 614 -37.97 -17.31 25.46
C PHE A 614 -37.44 -15.89 25.27
N ARG A 615 -36.86 -15.26 26.30
CA ARG A 615 -36.23 -13.93 26.21
C ARG A 615 -34.72 -14.00 25.97
N ARG A 616 -34.11 -15.15 26.24
CA ARG A 616 -32.66 -15.36 26.24
C ARG A 616 -32.15 -16.13 25.03
N LEU A 617 -33.00 -16.94 24.40
CA LEU A 617 -32.80 -17.57 23.11
C LEU A 617 -33.97 -17.18 22.20
N MET A 618 -33.68 -16.39 21.18
CA MET A 618 -34.68 -15.90 20.22
C MET A 618 -34.19 -16.16 18.80
N ILE A 619 -35.12 -16.27 17.87
CA ILE A 619 -34.81 -16.20 16.45
C ILE A 619 -35.65 -15.13 15.78
N SER A 620 -35.10 -14.55 14.71
CA SER A 620 -35.88 -13.80 13.74
C SER A 620 -35.83 -14.50 12.39
N ALA A 621 -36.94 -14.50 11.67
CA ALA A 621 -37.05 -15.01 10.31
C ALA A 621 -37.51 -13.87 9.39
N THR A 622 -36.71 -13.56 8.38
CA THR A 622 -37.06 -12.54 7.38
C THR A 622 -37.55 -13.21 6.11
N VAL A 623 -38.72 -12.80 5.62
CA VAL A 623 -39.36 -13.31 4.40
C VAL A 623 -39.71 -12.14 3.48
N ARG A 624 -39.75 -12.38 2.17
CA ARG A 624 -40.16 -11.40 1.17
C ARG A 624 -41.69 -11.44 1.00
N ASP A 625 -42.36 -10.30 1.13
CA ASP A 625 -43.80 -10.17 0.87
C ASP A 625 -44.13 -9.97 -0.62
N GLY A 626 -45.42 -9.93 -0.95
CA GLY A 626 -45.92 -9.82 -2.33
C GLY A 626 -45.67 -8.46 -2.99
N ASP A 627 -45.33 -7.43 -2.22
CA ASP A 627 -44.94 -6.11 -2.73
C ASP A 627 -43.41 -6.01 -2.90
N GLY A 628 -42.68 -7.09 -2.61
CA GLY A 628 -41.23 -7.14 -2.68
C GLY A 628 -40.52 -6.53 -1.47
N ASN A 629 -41.20 -6.32 -0.34
CA ASN A 629 -40.58 -5.82 0.90
C ASN A 629 -40.20 -6.97 1.85
N ASP A 630 -39.27 -6.71 2.76
CA ASP A 630 -38.85 -7.66 3.78
C ASP A 630 -39.76 -7.56 5.02
N SER A 631 -40.41 -8.66 5.38
CA SER A 631 -41.20 -8.83 6.61
C SER A 631 -40.45 -9.70 7.62
N VAL A 632 -40.34 -9.24 8.87
CA VAL A 632 -39.54 -9.91 9.93
C VAL A 632 -40.44 -10.47 11.02
N TYR A 633 -40.36 -11.78 11.24
CA TYR A 633 -41.08 -12.51 12.28
C TYR A 633 -40.15 -12.81 13.45
N TRP A 634 -40.57 -12.44 14.65
CA TRP A 634 -39.84 -12.71 15.90
C TRP A 634 -40.45 -13.85 16.69
N SER A 635 -39.61 -14.76 17.17
CA SER A 635 -40.02 -15.91 17.98
C SER A 635 -40.84 -15.54 19.23
N THR A 636 -40.55 -14.39 19.84
CA THR A 636 -41.21 -13.92 21.06
C THR A 636 -42.60 -13.34 20.84
N LEU A 637 -42.92 -12.95 19.60
CA LEU A 637 -44.19 -12.32 19.25
C LEU A 637 -45.08 -13.25 18.43
N HIS A 638 -44.48 -14.01 17.52
CA HIS A 638 -45.19 -14.85 16.55
C HIS A 638 -45.00 -16.34 16.82
N GLY A 639 -43.94 -16.70 17.56
CA GLY A 639 -43.60 -18.10 17.80
C GLY A 639 -44.20 -18.67 19.08
N ARG A 640 -44.09 -19.99 19.21
CA ARG A 640 -44.40 -20.73 20.43
C ARG A 640 -43.36 -21.80 20.69
N TRP A 641 -43.04 -22.00 21.96
CA TRP A 641 -42.24 -23.14 22.42
C TRP A 641 -43.17 -24.31 22.74
N VAL A 642 -42.92 -25.47 22.14
CA VAL A 642 -43.65 -26.71 22.38
C VAL A 642 -42.75 -27.74 23.04
N ASP A 643 -43.37 -28.69 23.76
CA ASP A 643 -42.64 -29.82 24.31
C ASP A 643 -42.14 -30.73 23.19
N ASP A 644 -40.89 -31.17 23.30
CA ASP A 644 -40.23 -32.01 22.29
C ASP A 644 -39.55 -33.23 22.96
N SER A 645 -40.13 -33.71 24.06
CA SER A 645 -39.59 -34.84 24.84
C SER A 645 -39.50 -36.16 24.07
N ALA A 646 -40.15 -36.24 22.90
CA ALA A 646 -40.04 -37.37 21.98
C ALA A 646 -38.77 -37.34 21.12
N SER A 647 -38.14 -36.17 20.95
CA SER A 647 -36.91 -36.06 20.17
C SER A 647 -35.73 -36.68 20.91
N GLU A 648 -35.07 -37.63 20.25
CA GLU A 648 -33.86 -38.27 20.75
C GLU A 648 -32.63 -37.46 20.32
N TRP A 649 -31.76 -37.18 21.30
CA TRP A 649 -30.47 -36.53 21.08
C TRP A 649 -29.35 -37.50 21.42
N ILE A 650 -28.45 -37.71 20.49
CA ILE A 650 -27.38 -38.70 20.55
C ILE A 650 -26.12 -38.05 21.12
N ASN A 651 -25.29 -38.82 21.83
CA ASN A 651 -24.00 -38.43 22.43
C ASN A 651 -24.06 -37.50 23.66
N ASP A 652 -25.23 -37.19 24.20
CA ASP A 652 -25.40 -36.53 25.51
C ASP A 652 -26.74 -36.92 26.14
N GLU A 653 -26.83 -36.86 27.46
CA GLU A 653 -27.97 -37.32 28.26
C GLU A 653 -28.45 -36.25 29.26
N ASN A 654 -29.62 -36.48 29.86
CA ASN A 654 -30.26 -35.58 30.82
C ASN A 654 -30.53 -34.18 30.25
N LEU A 655 -31.02 -34.14 29.01
CA LEU A 655 -31.38 -32.91 28.31
C LEU A 655 -32.89 -32.64 28.43
N THR A 656 -33.26 -31.37 28.50
CA THR A 656 -34.63 -30.90 28.30
C THR A 656 -34.79 -30.50 26.84
N GLN A 657 -35.68 -31.16 26.11
CA GLN A 657 -35.94 -30.91 24.70
C GLN A 657 -37.13 -29.95 24.51
N LYS A 658 -36.99 -29.00 23.58
CA LYS A 658 -38.05 -28.09 23.15
C LYS A 658 -37.97 -27.86 21.65
N CYS A 659 -39.11 -27.55 21.04
CA CYS A 659 -39.16 -27.09 19.66
C CYS A 659 -39.78 -25.68 19.61
N LEU A 660 -39.15 -24.77 18.88
CA LEU A 660 -39.69 -23.45 18.59
C LEU A 660 -40.38 -23.48 17.24
N GLU A 661 -41.66 -23.14 17.22
CA GLU A 661 -42.46 -23.05 16.00
C GLU A 661 -42.81 -21.59 15.70
N ILE A 662 -42.56 -21.12 14.48
CA ILE A 662 -42.98 -19.80 14.00
C ILE A 662 -43.80 -19.96 12.71
N PRO A 663 -45.06 -19.49 12.67
CA PRO A 663 -45.84 -19.46 11.45
C PRO A 663 -45.30 -18.35 10.52
N LEU A 664 -45.02 -18.70 9.28
CA LEU A 664 -44.55 -17.81 8.23
C LEU A 664 -45.52 -17.87 7.04
N ASP A 665 -45.89 -16.72 6.50
CA ASP A 665 -46.66 -16.65 5.27
C ASP A 665 -45.73 -16.33 4.09
N LEU A 666 -45.48 -17.33 3.24
CA LEU A 666 -44.54 -17.24 2.12
C LEU A 666 -45.30 -16.98 0.82
N ILE A 667 -45.18 -15.77 0.28
CA ILE A 667 -45.90 -15.43 -0.97
C ILE A 667 -45.26 -16.09 -2.20
N GLU A 668 -43.94 -16.23 -2.17
CA GLU A 668 -43.12 -16.85 -3.22
C GLU A 668 -42.05 -17.74 -2.58
N ASN A 669 -41.36 -18.53 -3.40
CA ASN A 669 -40.27 -19.39 -2.96
C ASN A 669 -38.95 -18.62 -2.70
N ASN A 670 -39.04 -17.44 -2.08
CA ASN A 670 -37.89 -16.62 -1.72
C ASN A 670 -37.17 -17.19 -0.47
N PRO A 671 -35.83 -17.05 -0.36
CA PRO A 671 -35.10 -17.52 0.81
C PRO A 671 -35.60 -16.87 2.11
N VAL A 672 -35.72 -17.69 3.17
CA VAL A 672 -36.00 -17.25 4.53
C VAL A 672 -34.67 -17.06 5.28
N ASP A 673 -34.34 -15.84 5.70
CA ASP A 673 -33.12 -15.52 6.48
C ASP A 673 -33.40 -15.67 7.97
N VAL A 674 -32.86 -16.71 8.62
CA VAL A 674 -33.04 -16.98 10.05
C VAL A 674 -31.81 -16.56 10.86
N ARG A 675 -32.01 -15.67 11.83
CA ARG A 675 -30.95 -15.20 12.75
C ARG A 675 -31.21 -15.68 14.16
N ILE A 676 -30.14 -16.06 14.87
CA ILE A 676 -30.20 -16.57 16.24
C ILE A 676 -29.63 -15.53 17.19
N TYR A 677 -30.35 -15.26 18.27
CA TYR A 677 -29.99 -14.33 19.33
C TYR A 677 -29.88 -15.09 20.65
N PHE A 678 -28.74 -15.01 21.30
CA PHE A 678 -28.47 -15.78 22.52
C PHE A 678 -27.78 -14.94 23.61
N CYS A 679 -28.29 -15.01 24.84
CA CYS A 679 -27.66 -14.42 26.02
C CYS A 679 -27.95 -15.20 27.32
N TRP A 680 -28.32 -16.49 27.23
CA TRP A 680 -28.72 -17.26 28.40
C TRP A 680 -27.53 -17.63 29.27
N PHE A 681 -27.39 -16.90 30.39
CA PHE A 681 -26.30 -17.11 31.33
C PHE A 681 -26.55 -18.28 32.28
N SER A 682 -25.54 -19.14 32.43
CA SER A 682 -25.42 -20.10 33.54
C SER A 682 -23.96 -20.55 33.67
N SER A 683 -23.48 -20.76 34.89
CA SER A 683 -22.11 -21.22 35.15
C SER A 683 -21.81 -22.60 34.54
N SER A 684 -22.83 -23.43 34.31
CA SER A 684 -22.70 -24.76 33.72
C SER A 684 -23.69 -25.05 32.58
N GLY A 685 -24.58 -24.10 32.27
CA GLY A 685 -25.65 -24.29 31.30
C GLY A 685 -25.23 -24.06 29.85
N PHE A 686 -25.87 -24.80 28.95
CA PHE A 686 -25.71 -24.69 27.51
C PHE A 686 -26.96 -25.18 26.78
N VAL A 687 -27.11 -24.74 25.53
CA VAL A 687 -28.19 -25.14 24.62
C VAL A 687 -27.59 -25.73 23.36
N TYR A 688 -28.07 -26.89 22.93
CA TYR A 688 -27.86 -27.40 21.58
C TYR A 688 -28.99 -26.94 20.68
N ILE A 689 -28.64 -26.47 19.49
CA ILE A 689 -29.56 -26.17 18.38
C ILE A 689 -29.27 -27.16 17.27
N ASP A 690 -30.30 -27.83 16.76
CA ASP A 690 -30.21 -28.61 15.53
C ASP A 690 -30.08 -27.63 14.35
N PRO A 691 -28.96 -27.61 13.61
CA PRO A 691 -28.77 -26.66 12.51
C PRO A 691 -29.66 -26.98 11.29
N ALA A 692 -30.27 -28.16 11.24
CA ALA A 692 -31.24 -28.53 10.21
C ALA A 692 -32.64 -27.97 10.54
N LEU A 693 -32.80 -26.64 10.51
CA LEU A 693 -34.09 -26.01 10.72
C LEU A 693 -35.09 -26.45 9.64
N GLU A 694 -36.31 -26.76 10.05
CA GLU A 694 -37.34 -27.31 9.17
C GLU A 694 -38.31 -26.19 8.75
N LEU A 695 -38.72 -26.20 7.49
CA LEU A 695 -39.73 -25.29 6.95
C LEU A 695 -40.86 -26.10 6.33
N GLU A 696 -41.90 -26.37 7.13
CA GLU A 696 -42.98 -27.29 6.77
C GLU A 696 -44.19 -26.54 6.21
N PRO A 697 -44.73 -26.90 5.03
CA PRO A 697 -45.97 -26.33 4.53
C PRO A 697 -47.16 -26.78 5.38
N VAL A 698 -48.01 -25.83 5.75
CA VAL A 698 -49.31 -26.12 6.37
C VAL A 698 -50.29 -26.48 5.27
N VAL A 699 -50.52 -27.77 5.09
CA VAL A 699 -51.55 -28.26 4.18
C VAL A 699 -52.90 -27.89 4.77
N SER A 700 -53.62 -26.97 4.13
CA SER A 700 -55.04 -26.77 4.44
C SER A 700 -55.79 -28.04 4.06
N GLU A 701 -56.41 -28.71 5.04
CA GLU A 701 -57.43 -29.73 4.75
C GLU A 701 -58.60 -29.16 3.94
#